data_AF-A0A1W2LWT8-F1
#
_entry.id   AF-A0A1W2LWT8-F1
#
_cell.length_a   1.000
_cell.length_b   1.000
_cell.length_c   1.000
_cell.angle_alpha   90.00
_cell.angle_beta   90.00
_cell.angle_gamma   90.00
#
_symmetry.space_group_name_H-M   'P 1'
#
loop_
_entity.id
_entity.type
_entity.pdbx_description
1 polymer ?
#
loop_
_entity_poly.entity_id
_entity_poly.type
_entity_poly.pdbx_seq_one_letter_code
_entity_poly.pdbx_strand_id
1 'polypeptide(L)'
;MSPATTTADRIAATRMGLAVANDPQFTLPTKARKLPGLVEVPLPSGYLVEGAAARQVFSGKASVTLLPRVLGLLDGNRTYAEIAATLGIKKADVVTIVSLLYTRGLVEEGLDPAVPDEPVPLWLARHIDSSRVHRSGHQAWQELRSARVAVVAPPDLATELTELLIANSVTTVAVHVRPDDRLVSGSIPDDLTLVIGLTGDVQTPTWLSDLDRLVDRRGGTWLRAALTGGVLELGPRFDARIGLTLARWELGARSAPGSADTSDAVRSAALGVLATEITNVVSRLGDGGTLNTVLRIDLTTGETTELAAAPGPIATLPQPGGRTHSLAVTFDEMVRFPPKDQASPKGHLMHYVPANTAKQYDHKVYPPAARLPLPKVNVIDFAALATAAAPVEVDRIALAVRTAFGLQPGGADRGDRHVHRYHATGGNLGSPQAYLAIRDVGGLPPGWWHYDPFTHELVAVAPFDEESTNWLDSTAPGAPAVVVSAGALSRVASKYGPFAARVIHMDAGVSLHQLGETCRIVGLSARRVGKVRFEDAARLLGLDPANDPVTEIVRIDPANDAPAAPAGPGSAFTTDATVDSGPEFLVSRPIGSRNDVMTEFVRELQEQQTPTALGRLGGASWSPAAYAMALANRHGGRVYGPGEIDGEELAELLRRADRAGSLGWSEPGTGRLGYLVLAQRVTGLAPGFHRFDPVSGFSEVAALPVDHPVEKMVLQAEFAGAAAIGVVVGRTPHAVHELGAHGYRILLARGSAAVNEVWLGALAAGREACGFAGLIPHALTEHGRLDLREEVPLFTFAIGTAPNSAFH
;
A
#
# COMPACT_ATOMS: atom_id res chain seq x y z
N MET A 1 -4.48 -34.34 -22.78
CA MET A 1 -5.55 -33.35 -22.55
C MET A 1 -4.90 -31.98 -22.58
N SER A 2 -5.19 -31.18 -23.61
CA SER A 2 -4.67 -29.80 -23.71
C SER A 2 -5.13 -28.97 -22.52
N PRO A 3 -4.31 -28.04 -22.01
CA PRO A 3 -4.72 -27.17 -20.92
C PRO A 3 -5.81 -26.25 -21.47
N ALA A 4 -7.02 -26.40 -20.94
CA ALA A 4 -8.10 -25.47 -21.17
C ALA A 4 -7.62 -24.09 -20.69
N THR A 5 -7.56 -23.13 -21.61
CA THR A 5 -7.44 -21.71 -21.32
C THR A 5 -8.57 -21.32 -20.36
N THR A 6 -8.24 -21.22 -19.07
CA THR A 6 -9.20 -20.92 -18.01
C THR A 6 -9.75 -19.51 -18.16
N THR A 7 -11.08 -19.46 -18.26
CA THR A 7 -12.01 -18.34 -18.23
C THR A 7 -11.95 -17.50 -16.93
N ALA A 8 -10.80 -16.94 -16.57
CA ALA A 8 -10.58 -16.25 -15.29
C ALA A 8 -11.03 -14.76 -15.24
N ASP A 9 -11.28 -14.11 -16.38
CA ASP A 9 -11.50 -12.64 -16.45
C ASP A 9 -12.97 -12.17 -16.51
N ARG A 10 -13.94 -13.08 -16.44
CA ARG A 10 -15.36 -12.70 -16.60
C ARG A 10 -15.99 -12.32 -15.25
N ILE A 11 -16.38 -11.04 -15.11
CA ILE A 11 -17.20 -10.58 -13.97
C ILE A 11 -18.68 -10.76 -14.30
N ALA A 12 -19.41 -11.50 -13.46
CA ALA A 12 -20.86 -11.61 -13.57
C ALA A 12 -21.55 -10.28 -13.21
N ALA A 13 -22.53 -9.85 -14.01
CA ALA A 13 -23.26 -8.59 -13.80
C ALA A 13 -23.91 -8.51 -12.41
N THR A 14 -24.51 -9.62 -11.95
CA THR A 14 -25.16 -9.71 -10.63
C THR A 14 -24.19 -9.48 -9.48
N ARG A 15 -22.93 -9.93 -9.61
CA ARG A 15 -21.89 -9.70 -8.60
C ARG A 15 -21.55 -8.21 -8.50
N MET A 16 -21.40 -7.53 -9.63
CA MET A 16 -21.15 -6.09 -9.61
C MET A 16 -22.35 -5.29 -9.13
N GLY A 17 -23.57 -5.72 -9.46
CA GLY A 17 -24.79 -5.12 -8.93
C GLY A 17 -24.83 -5.13 -7.40
N LEU A 18 -24.48 -6.25 -6.77
CA LEU A 18 -24.40 -6.38 -5.31
C LEU A 18 -23.28 -5.52 -4.69
N ALA A 19 -22.09 -5.52 -5.29
CA ALA A 19 -20.97 -4.73 -4.80
C ALA A 19 -21.30 -3.23 -4.82
N VAL A 20 -21.86 -2.76 -5.94
CA VAL A 20 -22.27 -1.36 -6.12
C VAL A 20 -23.41 -0.94 -5.19
N ALA A 21 -24.29 -1.87 -4.80
CA ALA A 21 -25.40 -1.57 -3.90
C ALA A 21 -24.98 -1.43 -2.43
N ASN A 22 -23.90 -2.09 -2.01
CA ASN A 22 -23.53 -2.24 -0.60
C ASN A 22 -22.23 -1.52 -0.22
N ASP A 23 -21.38 -1.16 -1.20
CA ASP A 23 -20.12 -0.47 -0.93
C ASP A 23 -20.29 1.05 -1.03
N PRO A 24 -20.04 1.82 0.05
CA PRO A 24 -20.24 3.26 0.07
C PRO A 24 -19.29 4.03 -0.86
N GLN A 25 -18.22 3.41 -1.34
CA GLN A 25 -17.31 4.02 -2.33
C GLN A 25 -17.87 3.99 -3.75
N PHE A 26 -18.98 3.27 -4.01
CA PHE A 26 -19.71 3.34 -5.26
C PHE A 26 -20.93 4.25 -5.14
N THR A 27 -21.06 5.15 -6.11
CA THR A 27 -22.25 5.99 -6.24
C THR A 27 -22.79 5.81 -7.65
N LEU A 28 -23.88 5.04 -7.76
CA LEU A 28 -24.58 4.92 -9.04
C LEU A 28 -25.18 6.27 -9.45
N PRO A 29 -25.19 6.59 -10.74
CA PRO A 29 -25.94 7.75 -11.23
C PRO A 29 -27.43 7.61 -10.86
N THR A 30 -28.07 8.72 -10.56
CA THR A 30 -29.52 8.75 -10.28
C THR A 30 -30.30 8.57 -11.57
N LYS A 31 -29.85 9.24 -12.64
CA LYS A 31 -30.32 9.05 -14.00
C LYS A 31 -29.12 8.80 -14.89
N ALA A 32 -28.85 7.54 -15.23
CA ALA A 32 -27.69 7.19 -16.03
C ALA A 32 -27.77 7.78 -17.46
N ARG A 33 -26.67 8.42 -17.89
CA ARG A 33 -26.44 8.81 -19.27
C ARG A 33 -25.28 8.00 -19.86
N LYS A 34 -25.42 7.48 -21.08
CA LYS A 34 -24.33 6.86 -21.83
C LYS A 34 -23.29 7.93 -22.19
N LEU A 35 -21.99 7.60 -22.09
CA LEU A 35 -20.95 8.55 -22.49
C LEU A 35 -21.05 8.92 -23.98
N PRO A 36 -20.76 10.18 -24.34
CA PRO A 36 -20.82 10.63 -25.71
C PRO A 36 -19.64 10.06 -26.54
N GLY A 37 -19.83 9.97 -27.86
CA GLY A 37 -18.75 9.60 -28.79
C GLY A 37 -18.27 8.15 -28.73
N LEU A 38 -19.00 7.24 -28.07
CA LEU A 38 -18.68 5.81 -28.04
C LEU A 38 -19.00 5.13 -29.37
N VAL A 39 -18.13 4.20 -29.78
CA VAL A 39 -18.35 3.32 -30.93
C VAL A 39 -18.88 1.99 -30.43
N GLU A 40 -20.06 1.60 -30.89
CA GLU A 40 -20.76 0.38 -30.47
C GLU A 40 -20.82 -0.62 -31.61
N VAL A 41 -20.28 -1.83 -31.39
CA VAL A 41 -20.17 -2.88 -32.41
C VAL A 41 -20.83 -4.16 -31.92
N PRO A 42 -21.99 -4.56 -32.49
CA PRO A 42 -22.58 -5.86 -32.25
C PRO A 42 -21.65 -6.98 -32.74
N LEU A 43 -21.45 -8.02 -31.92
CA LEU A 43 -20.68 -9.21 -32.28
C LEU A 43 -21.61 -10.44 -32.35
N PRO A 44 -21.26 -11.51 -33.07
CA PRO A 44 -22.09 -12.71 -33.18
C PRO A 44 -22.51 -13.32 -31.84
N SER A 45 -21.64 -13.22 -30.82
CA SER A 45 -21.88 -13.74 -29.47
C SER A 45 -21.61 -12.71 -28.35
N GLY A 46 -21.68 -11.42 -28.66
CA GLY A 46 -21.33 -10.36 -27.73
C GLY A 46 -21.59 -8.93 -28.22
N TYR A 47 -21.01 -7.96 -27.51
CA TYR A 47 -21.15 -6.54 -27.79
C TYR A 47 -19.84 -5.83 -27.43
N LEU A 48 -19.26 -5.08 -28.36
CA LEU A 48 -18.04 -4.32 -28.14
C LEU A 48 -18.36 -2.82 -28.05
N VAL A 49 -17.75 -2.15 -27.08
CA VAL A 49 -17.78 -0.70 -26.93
C VAL A 49 -16.37 -0.16 -26.91
N GLU A 50 -16.09 0.79 -27.79
CA GLU A 50 -14.79 1.43 -27.98
C GLU A 50 -14.89 2.95 -27.79
N GLY A 51 -13.78 3.57 -27.37
CA GLY A 51 -13.66 5.03 -27.24
C GLY A 51 -13.80 5.56 -25.82
N ALA A 52 -14.11 4.71 -24.84
CA ALA A 52 -13.93 5.02 -23.41
C ALA A 52 -12.46 4.83 -22.99
N ALA A 53 -12.12 5.09 -21.73
CA ALA A 53 -10.76 4.88 -21.19
C ALA A 53 -10.20 3.46 -21.40
N ALA A 54 -11.06 2.45 -21.56
CA ALA A 54 -10.66 1.11 -21.95
C ALA A 54 -11.72 0.46 -22.83
N ARG A 55 -11.28 -0.30 -23.84
CA ARG A 55 -12.15 -1.15 -24.67
C ARG A 55 -12.93 -2.13 -23.80
N GLN A 56 -14.24 -2.24 -24.03
CA GLN A 56 -15.12 -3.16 -23.32
C GLN A 56 -15.71 -4.20 -24.26
N VAL A 57 -15.62 -5.47 -23.86
CA VAL A 57 -16.26 -6.59 -24.58
C VAL A 57 -17.21 -7.31 -23.62
N PHE A 58 -18.50 -7.26 -23.96
CA PHE A 58 -19.56 -7.98 -23.27
C PHE A 58 -19.87 -9.27 -24.01
N SER A 59 -20.09 -10.35 -23.27
CA SER A 59 -20.40 -11.67 -23.85
C SER A 59 -21.71 -12.22 -23.31
N GLY A 60 -22.32 -13.17 -24.02
CA GLY A 60 -23.56 -13.83 -23.61
C GLY A 60 -24.83 -13.24 -24.23
N LYS A 61 -25.92 -13.99 -24.15
CA LYS A 61 -27.20 -13.70 -24.84
C LYS A 61 -27.79 -12.33 -24.49
N ALA A 62 -27.74 -11.94 -23.21
CA ALA A 62 -28.24 -10.66 -22.74
C ALA A 62 -27.45 -9.47 -23.32
N SER A 63 -26.15 -9.65 -23.57
CA SER A 63 -25.28 -8.62 -24.16
C SER A 63 -25.64 -8.32 -25.62
N VAL A 64 -26.17 -9.30 -26.35
CA VAL A 64 -26.63 -9.11 -27.74
C VAL A 64 -28.06 -8.57 -27.80
N THR A 65 -28.93 -9.01 -26.88
CA THR A 65 -30.37 -8.78 -26.98
C THR A 65 -30.89 -7.61 -26.13
N LEU A 66 -30.34 -7.42 -24.94
CA LEU A 66 -30.87 -6.49 -23.94
C LEU A 66 -29.98 -5.27 -23.76
N LEU A 67 -28.66 -5.46 -23.72
CA LEU A 67 -27.69 -4.37 -23.51
C LEU A 67 -27.84 -3.21 -24.50
N PRO A 68 -27.97 -3.43 -25.83
CA PRO A 68 -28.09 -2.32 -26.79
C PRO A 68 -29.37 -1.51 -26.58
N ARG A 69 -30.47 -2.20 -26.20
CA ARG A 69 -31.77 -1.57 -25.90
C ARG A 69 -31.70 -0.72 -24.63
N VAL A 70 -31.00 -1.20 -23.61
CA VAL A 70 -30.76 -0.41 -22.39
C VAL A 70 -29.91 0.81 -22.70
N LEU A 71 -28.76 0.64 -23.40
CA LEU A 71 -27.88 1.73 -23.80
C LEU A 71 -28.61 2.82 -24.59
N GLY A 72 -29.54 2.45 -25.47
CA GLY A 72 -30.38 3.38 -26.23
C GLY A 72 -31.36 4.20 -25.39
N LEU A 73 -31.59 3.85 -24.13
CA LEU A 73 -32.47 4.57 -23.19
C LEU A 73 -31.72 5.33 -22.08
N LEU A 74 -30.39 5.20 -22.01
CA LEU A 74 -29.55 5.92 -21.04
C LEU A 74 -29.23 7.34 -21.55
N ASP A 75 -30.24 8.20 -21.58
CA ASP A 75 -30.12 9.59 -22.02
C ASP A 75 -29.97 10.59 -20.86
N GLY A 76 -30.01 10.11 -19.61
CA GLY A 76 -29.98 10.94 -18.41
C GLY A 76 -31.32 11.57 -18.02
N ASN A 77 -32.40 11.32 -18.77
CA ASN A 77 -33.72 11.91 -18.48
C ASN A 77 -34.66 10.94 -17.77
N ARG A 78 -34.43 9.63 -17.92
CA ARG A 78 -35.26 8.56 -17.36
C ARG A 78 -34.68 7.97 -16.07
N THR A 79 -35.56 7.60 -15.16
CA THR A 79 -35.28 6.76 -13.99
C THR A 79 -35.17 5.29 -14.39
N TYR A 80 -34.53 4.47 -13.54
CA TYR A 80 -34.46 3.03 -13.75
C TYR A 80 -35.82 2.33 -13.84
N ALA A 81 -36.86 2.88 -13.20
CA ALA A 81 -38.22 2.35 -13.27
C ALA A 81 -38.87 2.63 -14.63
N GLU A 82 -38.68 3.82 -15.20
CA GLU A 82 -39.21 4.18 -16.51
C GLU A 82 -38.52 3.40 -17.64
N ILE A 83 -37.21 3.17 -17.53
CA ILE A 83 -36.46 2.30 -18.46
C ILE A 83 -37.01 0.87 -18.39
N ALA A 84 -37.20 0.35 -17.17
CA ALA A 84 -37.74 -0.99 -16.94
C ALA A 84 -39.14 -1.16 -17.55
N ALA A 85 -40.03 -0.18 -17.34
CA ALA A 85 -41.37 -0.16 -17.91
C ALA A 85 -41.34 -0.11 -19.45
N THR A 86 -40.46 0.70 -20.04
CA THR A 86 -40.30 0.81 -21.50
C THR A 86 -39.85 -0.50 -22.14
N LEU A 87 -38.98 -1.25 -21.45
CA LEU A 87 -38.41 -2.50 -21.96
C LEU A 87 -39.20 -3.75 -21.59
N GLY A 88 -40.16 -3.66 -20.67
CA GLY A 88 -40.92 -4.79 -20.14
C GLY A 88 -40.10 -5.72 -19.23
N ILE A 89 -39.18 -5.17 -18.44
CA ILE A 89 -38.29 -5.93 -17.54
C ILE A 89 -38.38 -5.42 -16.10
N LYS A 90 -37.70 -6.06 -15.13
CA LYS A 90 -37.70 -5.60 -13.74
C LYS A 90 -36.71 -4.45 -13.54
N LYS A 91 -37.04 -3.51 -12.65
CA LYS A 91 -36.11 -2.44 -12.22
C LYS A 91 -34.76 -2.99 -11.75
N ALA A 92 -34.77 -4.10 -11.01
CA ALA A 92 -33.55 -4.75 -10.54
C ALA A 92 -32.61 -5.21 -11.67
N ASP A 93 -33.16 -5.60 -12.82
CA ASP A 93 -32.38 -6.00 -14.00
C ASP A 93 -31.71 -4.77 -14.64
N VAL A 94 -32.43 -3.64 -14.73
CA VAL A 94 -31.88 -2.36 -15.18
C VAL A 94 -30.74 -1.92 -14.25
N VAL A 95 -30.97 -1.93 -12.94
CA VAL A 95 -29.93 -1.57 -11.95
C VAL A 95 -28.70 -2.45 -12.12
N THR A 96 -28.87 -3.76 -12.26
CA THR A 96 -27.75 -4.70 -12.47
C THR A 96 -26.96 -4.37 -13.75
N ILE A 97 -27.64 -4.06 -14.86
CA ILE A 97 -26.98 -3.69 -16.12
C ILE A 97 -26.26 -2.35 -15.98
N VAL A 98 -26.90 -1.35 -15.36
CA VAL A 98 -26.29 -0.03 -15.16
C VAL A 98 -25.11 -0.11 -14.19
N SER A 99 -25.17 -0.92 -13.13
CA SER A 99 -24.01 -1.20 -12.26
C SER A 99 -22.85 -1.80 -13.05
N LEU A 100 -23.12 -2.75 -13.95
CA LEU A 100 -22.07 -3.29 -14.82
C LEU A 100 -21.48 -2.17 -15.70
N LEU A 101 -22.31 -1.41 -16.42
CA LEU A 101 -21.86 -0.31 -17.28
C LEU A 101 -21.09 0.77 -16.51
N TYR A 102 -21.55 1.12 -15.32
CA TYR A 102 -20.89 2.04 -14.40
C TYR A 102 -19.52 1.52 -14.02
N THR A 103 -19.39 0.26 -13.61
CA THR A 103 -18.09 -0.37 -13.27
C THR A 103 -17.14 -0.53 -14.47
N ARG A 104 -17.65 -0.31 -15.68
CA ARG A 104 -16.91 -0.35 -16.95
C ARG A 104 -16.63 1.02 -17.53
N GLY A 105 -17.01 2.09 -16.82
CA GLY A 105 -16.76 3.46 -17.25
C GLY A 105 -17.52 3.86 -18.50
N LEU A 106 -18.75 3.36 -18.69
CA LEU A 106 -19.56 3.62 -19.90
C LEU A 106 -20.77 4.54 -19.66
N VAL A 107 -20.98 4.96 -18.41
CA VAL A 107 -22.11 5.81 -18.02
C VAL A 107 -21.67 6.89 -17.04
N GLU A 108 -22.40 8.01 -17.05
CA GLU A 108 -22.24 9.15 -16.16
C GLU A 108 -23.58 9.58 -15.52
N GLU A 109 -23.52 10.52 -14.58
CA GLU A 109 -24.70 11.17 -14.04
C GLU A 109 -25.35 12.10 -15.06
N GLY A 110 -26.62 11.83 -15.37
CA GLY A 110 -27.42 12.56 -16.35
C GLY A 110 -28.17 13.75 -15.78
N LEU A 111 -28.15 13.95 -14.45
CA LEU A 111 -28.64 15.19 -13.82
C LEU A 111 -27.77 16.40 -14.14
N ASP A 112 -26.50 16.18 -14.47
CA ASP A 112 -25.61 17.24 -14.93
C ASP A 112 -25.85 17.55 -16.43
N PRO A 113 -25.63 18.80 -16.88
CA PRO A 113 -25.73 19.15 -18.29
C PRO A 113 -24.83 18.27 -19.17
N ALA A 114 -25.18 18.12 -20.44
CA ALA A 114 -24.27 17.50 -21.40
C ALA A 114 -23.04 18.40 -21.62
N VAL A 115 -21.90 17.77 -21.92
CA VAL A 115 -20.74 18.50 -22.42
C VAL A 115 -21.00 19.02 -23.84
N PRO A 116 -20.40 20.16 -24.24
CA PRO A 116 -20.41 20.61 -25.63
C PRO A 116 -19.81 19.56 -26.58
N ASP A 117 -20.24 19.58 -27.84
CA ASP A 117 -19.71 18.74 -28.92
C ASP A 117 -18.37 19.28 -29.43
N GLU A 118 -17.39 19.31 -28.52
CA GLU A 118 -16.05 19.83 -28.74
C GLU A 118 -15.01 18.77 -28.31
N PRO A 119 -13.81 18.72 -28.93
CA PRO A 119 -12.85 17.65 -28.68
C PRO A 119 -12.46 17.44 -27.22
N VAL A 120 -12.16 18.52 -26.48
CA VAL A 120 -11.71 18.43 -25.08
C VAL A 120 -12.83 18.00 -24.14
N PRO A 121 -14.02 18.64 -24.11
CA PRO A 121 -15.13 18.16 -23.26
C PRO A 121 -15.55 16.72 -23.54
N LEU A 122 -15.57 16.29 -24.81
CA LEU A 122 -15.84 14.90 -25.19
C LEU A 122 -14.74 13.94 -24.71
N TRP A 123 -13.48 14.36 -24.78
CA TRP A 123 -12.38 13.57 -24.23
C TRP A 123 -12.52 13.40 -22.72
N LEU A 124 -12.77 14.48 -21.98
CA LEU A 124 -12.97 14.44 -20.51
C LEU A 124 -14.12 13.48 -20.14
N ALA A 125 -15.27 13.59 -20.83
CA ALA A 125 -16.42 12.72 -20.59
C ALA A 125 -16.09 11.24 -20.79
N ARG A 126 -15.33 10.89 -21.85
CA ARG A 126 -14.94 9.50 -22.13
C ARG A 126 -13.91 8.93 -21.14
N HIS A 127 -13.24 9.79 -20.37
CA HIS A 127 -12.16 9.42 -19.46
C HIS A 127 -12.50 9.65 -17.98
N ILE A 128 -13.75 9.98 -17.62
CA ILE A 128 -14.15 10.12 -16.20
C ILE A 128 -13.87 8.87 -15.38
N ASP A 129 -13.91 7.68 -16.00
CA ASP A 129 -13.59 6.42 -15.33
C ASP A 129 -12.11 6.26 -14.99
N SER A 130 -11.20 7.03 -15.60
CA SER A 130 -9.76 6.98 -15.30
C SER A 130 -9.46 7.35 -13.84
N SER A 131 -10.27 8.21 -13.23
CA SER A 131 -10.14 8.54 -11.80
C SER A 131 -11.42 8.32 -10.99
N ARG A 132 -12.59 8.54 -11.58
CA ARG A 132 -13.90 8.60 -10.90
C ARG A 132 -14.02 9.69 -9.84
N VAL A 133 -13.16 10.70 -9.88
CA VAL A 133 -13.30 11.90 -9.05
C VAL A 133 -14.60 12.63 -9.41
N HIS A 134 -14.93 12.66 -10.69
CA HIS A 134 -16.10 13.34 -11.23
C HIS A 134 -17.22 12.36 -11.55
N ARG A 135 -18.47 12.74 -11.25
CA ARG A 135 -19.64 11.94 -11.57
C ARG A 135 -20.10 12.09 -13.03
N SER A 136 -19.65 13.15 -13.70
CA SER A 136 -19.97 13.48 -15.09
C SER A 136 -18.81 14.20 -15.80
N GLY A 137 -18.76 14.10 -17.12
CA GLY A 137 -17.82 14.85 -17.94
C GLY A 137 -17.98 16.36 -17.83
N HIS A 138 -19.21 16.83 -17.56
CA HIS A 138 -19.50 18.24 -17.35
C HIS A 138 -18.81 18.78 -16.10
N GLN A 139 -18.84 18.05 -14.99
CA GLN A 139 -18.13 18.42 -13.78
C GLN A 139 -16.61 18.50 -14.01
N ALA A 140 -16.03 17.51 -14.71
CA ALA A 140 -14.63 17.52 -15.06
C ALA A 140 -14.25 18.72 -15.95
N TRP A 141 -15.12 19.10 -16.89
CA TRP A 141 -14.93 20.26 -17.74
C TRP A 141 -15.05 21.59 -16.99
N GLN A 142 -15.98 21.70 -16.04
CA GLN A 142 -16.08 22.86 -15.15
C GLN A 142 -14.83 23.02 -14.30
N GLU A 143 -14.33 21.93 -13.72
CA GLU A 143 -13.09 21.91 -12.94
C GLU A 143 -11.93 22.44 -13.77
N LEU A 144 -11.73 21.88 -14.98
CA LEU A 144 -10.68 22.30 -15.92
C LEU A 144 -10.73 23.80 -16.23
N ARG A 145 -11.93 24.34 -16.47
CA ARG A 145 -12.13 25.77 -16.81
C ARG A 145 -11.93 26.70 -15.62
N SER A 146 -12.26 26.23 -14.42
CA SER A 146 -12.06 26.99 -13.19
C SER A 146 -10.60 27.03 -12.75
N ALA A 147 -9.80 26.09 -13.25
CA ALA A 147 -8.41 25.97 -12.88
C ALA A 147 -7.55 27.07 -13.48
N ARG A 148 -6.56 27.49 -12.67
CA ARG A 148 -5.61 28.53 -13.03
C ARG A 148 -4.19 27.98 -12.94
N VAL A 149 -3.48 27.99 -14.07
CA VAL A 149 -2.14 27.43 -14.19
C VAL A 149 -1.14 28.55 -14.44
N ALA A 150 -0.02 28.57 -13.72
CA ALA A 150 1.12 29.40 -14.08
C ALA A 150 2.18 28.58 -14.81
N VAL A 151 2.67 29.10 -15.94
CA VAL A 151 3.78 28.52 -16.69
C VAL A 151 5.01 29.39 -16.48
N VAL A 152 5.96 28.90 -15.68
CA VAL A 152 7.25 29.54 -15.42
C VAL A 152 8.29 28.90 -16.32
N ALA A 153 8.69 29.60 -17.39
CA ALA A 153 9.56 29.05 -18.42
C ALA A 153 10.30 30.14 -19.23
N PRO A 154 11.33 29.78 -20.03
CA PRO A 154 11.87 30.65 -21.06
C PRO A 154 10.79 31.21 -21.99
N PRO A 155 10.89 32.46 -22.47
CA PRO A 155 9.81 33.16 -23.18
C PRO A 155 9.15 32.37 -24.32
N ASP A 156 9.96 31.72 -25.16
CA ASP A 156 9.46 30.97 -26.32
C ASP A 156 8.61 29.77 -25.89
N LEU A 157 9.11 28.99 -24.93
CA LEU A 157 8.40 27.82 -24.38
C LEU A 157 7.17 28.23 -23.56
N ALA A 158 7.27 29.32 -22.79
CA ALA A 158 6.17 29.84 -21.99
C ALA A 158 4.99 30.25 -22.87
N THR A 159 5.27 30.94 -23.98
CA THR A 159 4.25 31.42 -24.92
C THR A 159 3.55 30.25 -25.61
N GLU A 160 4.31 29.34 -26.22
CA GLU A 160 3.76 28.20 -26.98
C GLU A 160 2.94 27.25 -26.08
N LEU A 161 3.44 26.94 -24.87
CA LEU A 161 2.68 26.10 -23.93
C LEU A 161 1.41 26.80 -23.44
N THR A 162 1.46 28.12 -23.20
CA THR A 162 0.29 28.90 -22.77
C THR A 162 -0.79 28.89 -23.85
N GLU A 163 -0.43 29.02 -25.12
CA GLU A 163 -1.37 28.94 -26.24
C GLU A 163 -2.07 27.57 -26.31
N LEU A 164 -1.31 26.48 -26.15
CA LEU A 164 -1.87 25.12 -26.10
C LEU A 164 -2.83 24.91 -24.92
N LEU A 165 -2.47 25.41 -23.73
CA LEU A 165 -3.31 25.29 -22.55
C LEU A 165 -4.61 26.10 -22.67
N ILE A 166 -4.54 27.31 -23.23
CA ILE A 166 -5.71 28.14 -23.54
C ILE A 166 -6.60 27.43 -24.56
N ALA A 167 -6.03 26.80 -25.59
CA ALA A 167 -6.77 25.99 -26.56
C ALA A 167 -7.47 24.78 -25.89
N ASN A 168 -6.90 24.26 -24.80
CA ASN A 168 -7.52 23.23 -23.96
C ASN A 168 -8.51 23.79 -22.92
N SER A 169 -8.90 25.06 -23.00
CA SER A 169 -9.79 25.75 -22.07
C SER A 169 -9.24 25.88 -20.63
N VAL A 170 -7.92 25.87 -20.46
CA VAL A 170 -7.26 26.12 -19.17
C VAL A 170 -6.95 27.60 -19.05
N THR A 171 -7.30 28.21 -17.91
CA THR A 171 -6.89 29.59 -17.64
C THR A 171 -5.41 29.60 -17.29
N THR A 172 -4.58 30.25 -18.10
CA THR A 172 -3.12 30.19 -17.95
C THR A 172 -2.48 31.57 -17.85
N VAL A 173 -1.44 31.69 -17.01
CA VAL A 173 -0.60 32.87 -16.87
C VAL A 173 0.84 32.49 -17.19
N ALA A 174 1.44 33.16 -18.17
CA ALA A 174 2.85 32.99 -18.50
C ALA A 174 3.72 33.86 -17.59
N VAL A 175 4.77 33.26 -17.00
CA VAL A 175 5.81 33.94 -16.22
C VAL A 175 7.13 33.68 -16.94
N HIS A 176 7.63 34.70 -17.63
CA HIS A 176 8.85 34.59 -18.42
C HIS A 176 10.09 34.69 -17.53
N VAL A 177 11.00 33.72 -17.65
CA VAL A 177 12.25 33.66 -16.88
C VAL A 177 13.45 33.33 -17.77
N ARG A 178 14.61 33.80 -17.36
CA ARG A 178 15.94 33.45 -17.90
C ARG A 178 16.74 32.68 -16.83
N PRO A 179 17.78 31.91 -17.19
CA PRO A 179 18.49 31.04 -16.25
C PRO A 179 18.96 31.71 -14.94
N ASP A 180 19.44 32.96 -15.02
CA ASP A 180 19.97 33.73 -13.88
C ASP A 180 18.92 34.56 -13.13
N ASP A 181 17.66 34.54 -13.58
CA ASP A 181 16.59 35.30 -12.95
C ASP A 181 16.29 34.78 -11.53
N ARG A 182 15.78 35.69 -10.70
CA ARG A 182 15.29 35.40 -9.34
C ARG A 182 13.78 35.53 -9.30
N LEU A 183 13.11 34.62 -8.60
CA LEU A 183 11.68 34.76 -8.30
C LEU A 183 11.49 35.25 -6.88
N VAL A 184 10.61 36.23 -6.71
CA VAL A 184 10.31 36.86 -5.42
C VAL A 184 8.83 36.71 -5.09
N SER A 185 8.45 37.12 -3.87
CA SER A 185 7.03 37.15 -3.50
C SER A 185 6.24 38.03 -4.49
N GLY A 186 5.10 37.53 -4.95
CA GLY A 186 4.27 38.20 -5.96
C GLY A 186 4.69 37.95 -7.43
N SER A 187 5.81 37.28 -7.71
CA SER A 187 6.18 36.89 -9.09
C SER A 187 5.18 35.92 -9.72
N ILE A 188 4.44 35.18 -8.89
CA ILE A 188 3.44 34.20 -9.30
C ILE A 188 2.14 34.50 -8.52
N PRO A 189 0.97 34.50 -9.19
CA PRO A 189 -0.33 34.68 -8.52
C PRO A 189 -0.52 33.73 -7.33
N ASP A 190 -1.26 34.16 -6.31
CA ASP A 190 -1.52 33.37 -5.11
C ASP A 190 -2.65 32.33 -5.31
N ASP A 191 -3.52 32.55 -6.30
CA ASP A 191 -4.75 31.80 -6.56
C ASP A 191 -4.60 30.86 -7.76
N LEU A 192 -3.64 29.94 -7.65
CA LEU A 192 -3.32 28.95 -8.68
C LEU A 192 -3.68 27.54 -8.27
N THR A 193 -4.18 26.77 -9.24
CA THR A 193 -4.43 25.33 -9.13
C THR A 193 -3.13 24.54 -9.28
N LEU A 194 -2.23 24.98 -10.16
CA LEU A 194 -0.97 24.32 -10.44
C LEU A 194 0.07 25.32 -10.98
N VAL A 195 1.34 25.13 -10.63
CA VAL A 195 2.48 25.83 -11.24
C VAL A 195 3.32 24.84 -12.03
N ILE A 196 3.78 25.24 -13.23
CA ILE A 196 4.64 24.46 -14.10
C ILE A 196 6.00 25.15 -14.18
N GLY A 197 7.08 24.44 -13.85
CA GLY A 197 8.44 24.88 -14.12
C GLY A 197 9.00 24.12 -15.32
N LEU A 198 9.12 24.79 -16.48
CA LEU A 198 9.62 24.17 -17.71
C LEU A 198 11.02 24.70 -18.06
N THR A 199 12.01 23.80 -18.14
CA THR A 199 13.39 24.12 -18.51
C THR A 199 13.75 23.55 -19.89
N GLY A 200 14.68 24.21 -20.59
CA GLY A 200 15.30 23.71 -21.81
C GLY A 200 16.69 23.09 -21.58
N ASP A 201 17.15 23.08 -20.33
CA ASP A 201 18.46 22.60 -19.89
C ASP A 201 18.30 21.79 -18.60
N VAL A 202 19.31 20.99 -18.29
CA VAL A 202 19.37 20.03 -17.20
C VAL A 202 20.04 20.64 -15.97
N GLN A 203 20.80 21.72 -16.11
CA GLN A 203 21.22 22.51 -14.94
C GLN A 203 20.01 23.18 -14.30
N THR A 204 19.83 22.99 -12.99
CA THR A 204 18.81 23.70 -12.23
C THR A 204 19.09 25.21 -12.29
N PRO A 205 18.22 25.99 -12.94
CA PRO A 205 18.38 27.43 -12.96
C PRO A 205 17.95 28.02 -11.61
N THR A 206 18.51 29.18 -11.28
CA THR A 206 18.31 29.83 -9.97
C THR A 206 16.83 30.03 -9.64
N TRP A 207 16.02 30.40 -10.64
CA TRP A 207 14.59 30.62 -10.48
C TRP A 207 13.81 29.36 -10.08
N LEU A 208 14.29 28.14 -10.39
CA LEU A 208 13.58 26.90 -10.05
C LEU A 208 13.62 26.63 -8.54
N SER A 209 14.77 26.90 -7.91
CA SER A 209 14.91 26.86 -6.44
C SER A 209 14.11 27.97 -5.74
N ASP A 210 13.98 29.13 -6.38
CA ASP A 210 13.11 30.20 -5.87
C ASP A 210 11.62 29.82 -6.00
N LEU A 211 11.23 29.20 -7.11
CA LEU A 211 9.89 28.67 -7.35
C LEU A 211 9.50 27.64 -6.28
N ASP A 212 10.34 26.65 -6.03
CA ASP A 212 10.11 25.61 -5.02
C ASP A 212 9.82 26.23 -3.64
N ARG A 213 10.66 27.19 -3.20
CA ARG A 213 10.48 27.92 -1.93
C ARG A 213 9.22 28.78 -1.90
N LEU A 214 8.83 29.38 -3.03
CA LEU A 214 7.63 30.22 -3.11
C LEU A 214 6.35 29.38 -3.01
N VAL A 215 6.31 28.24 -3.71
CA VAL A 215 5.18 27.32 -3.71
C VAL A 215 5.05 26.61 -2.36
N ASP A 216 6.17 26.16 -1.78
CA ASP A 216 6.23 25.54 -0.45
C ASP A 216 5.68 26.47 0.65
N ARG A 217 6.11 27.73 0.70
CA ARG A 217 5.61 28.72 1.68
C ARG A 217 4.09 28.95 1.64
N ARG A 218 3.46 28.69 0.50
CA ARG A 218 2.01 28.84 0.30
C ARG A 218 1.26 27.51 0.50
N GLY A 219 1.96 26.41 0.78
CA GLY A 219 1.37 25.06 0.89
C GLY A 219 0.89 24.49 -0.45
N GLY A 220 1.45 24.96 -1.56
CA GLY A 220 1.04 24.56 -2.92
C GLY A 220 1.84 23.37 -3.47
N THR A 221 1.55 23.02 -4.73
CA THR A 221 2.30 22.00 -5.48
C THR A 221 2.70 22.52 -6.85
N TRP A 222 3.82 22.04 -7.40
CA TRP A 222 4.24 22.40 -8.74
C TRP A 222 4.79 21.19 -9.52
N LEU A 223 4.66 21.21 -10.84
CA LEU A 223 5.11 20.16 -11.74
C LEU A 223 6.38 20.62 -12.49
N ARG A 224 7.45 19.83 -12.43
CA ARG A 224 8.64 20.04 -13.24
C ARG A 224 8.47 19.43 -14.63
N ALA A 225 8.96 20.13 -15.64
CA ALA A 225 9.20 19.57 -16.96
C ALA A 225 10.55 20.04 -17.49
N ALA A 226 11.24 19.20 -18.25
CA ALA A 226 12.48 19.56 -18.92
C ALA A 226 12.51 19.00 -20.33
N LEU A 227 12.89 19.83 -21.31
CA LEU A 227 13.06 19.43 -22.71
C LEU A 227 14.52 19.58 -23.10
N THR A 228 15.22 18.47 -23.38
CA THR A 228 16.64 18.50 -23.75
C THR A 228 16.92 17.47 -24.83
N GLY A 229 17.47 17.91 -25.97
CA GLY A 229 17.95 17.00 -27.03
C GLY A 229 16.89 16.02 -27.55
N GLY A 230 15.62 16.44 -27.61
CA GLY A 230 14.49 15.59 -28.03
C GLY A 230 13.98 14.60 -26.98
N VAL A 231 14.42 14.73 -25.73
CA VAL A 231 13.85 14.02 -24.59
C VAL A 231 13.03 14.97 -23.74
N LEU A 232 11.79 14.58 -23.42
CA LEU A 232 10.92 15.26 -22.49
C LEU A 232 10.92 14.52 -21.15
N GLU A 233 11.31 15.20 -20.08
CA GLU A 233 11.07 14.76 -18.71
C GLU A 233 9.83 15.44 -18.16
N LEU A 234 8.91 14.64 -17.60
CA LEU A 234 7.71 15.10 -16.89
C LEU A 234 7.78 14.62 -15.45
N GLY A 235 7.63 15.55 -14.51
CA GLY A 235 7.67 15.27 -13.10
C GLY A 235 9.05 15.42 -12.44
N PRO A 236 9.12 15.19 -11.12
CA PRO A 236 7.96 14.85 -10.30
C PRO A 236 7.07 16.07 -10.04
N ARG A 237 5.88 15.82 -9.49
CA ARG A 237 5.06 16.86 -8.86
C ARG A 237 5.57 17.06 -7.44
N PHE A 238 6.14 18.23 -7.17
CA PHE A 238 6.61 18.60 -5.84
C PHE A 238 5.44 18.99 -4.95
N ASP A 239 5.42 18.43 -3.75
CA ASP A 239 4.40 18.65 -2.72
C ASP A 239 5.04 18.47 -1.34
N ALA A 240 5.21 19.58 -0.63
CA ALA A 240 5.83 19.59 0.69
C ALA A 240 4.99 18.84 1.74
N ARG A 241 3.66 18.69 1.55
CA ARG A 241 2.78 17.95 2.46
C ARG A 241 3.16 16.46 2.55
N ILE A 242 3.84 15.93 1.54
CA ILE A 242 4.37 14.56 1.50
C ILE A 242 5.91 14.49 1.59
N GLY A 243 6.59 15.64 1.74
CA GLY A 243 8.03 15.73 1.94
C GLY A 243 8.89 15.68 0.66
N LEU A 244 8.29 15.86 -0.51
CA LEU A 244 8.99 15.89 -1.80
C LEU A 244 9.18 17.33 -2.28
N THR A 245 10.40 17.85 -2.15
CA THR A 245 10.83 19.20 -2.59
C THR A 245 11.98 19.12 -3.58
N LEU A 246 12.19 20.17 -4.37
CA LEU A 246 13.26 20.23 -5.39
C LEU A 246 14.64 20.02 -4.77
N ALA A 247 14.91 20.73 -3.67
CA ALA A 247 16.19 20.67 -2.98
C ALA A 247 16.54 19.24 -2.53
N ARG A 248 15.55 18.44 -2.14
CA ARG A 248 15.78 17.03 -1.81
C ARG A 248 15.98 16.21 -3.08
N TRP A 249 15.17 16.39 -4.11
CA TRP A 249 15.25 15.60 -5.35
C TRP A 249 16.58 15.78 -6.10
N GLU A 250 17.12 17.01 -6.16
CA GLU A 250 18.37 17.33 -6.87
C GLU A 250 19.60 16.60 -6.32
N LEU A 251 19.59 16.21 -5.05
CA LEU A 251 20.67 15.42 -4.45
C LEU A 251 20.83 14.03 -5.12
N GLY A 252 19.83 13.57 -5.89
CA GLY A 252 19.83 12.29 -6.59
C GLY A 252 19.93 12.35 -8.11
N ALA A 253 19.84 13.54 -8.73
CA ALA A 253 19.75 13.66 -10.19
C ALA A 253 21.10 13.42 -10.90
N ARG A 254 21.06 12.75 -12.07
CA ARG A 254 22.22 12.53 -12.95
C ARG A 254 22.38 13.67 -13.97
N SER A 255 23.62 13.85 -14.42
CA SER A 255 23.98 14.61 -15.62
C SER A 255 23.36 14.01 -16.88
N ALA A 256 22.83 14.86 -17.77
CA ALA A 256 22.33 14.47 -19.08
C ALA A 256 23.40 14.60 -20.19
N PRO A 257 23.17 13.98 -21.36
CA PRO A 257 23.99 14.18 -22.55
C PRO A 257 23.98 15.63 -23.02
N GLY A 258 25.06 16.05 -23.70
CA GLY A 258 25.25 17.44 -24.16
C GLY A 258 24.15 17.98 -25.06
N SER A 259 24.07 19.31 -25.12
CA SER A 259 23.07 20.06 -25.88
C SER A 259 23.09 19.68 -27.36
N ALA A 260 21.95 19.20 -27.84
CA ALA A 260 21.64 19.13 -29.26
C ALA A 260 20.43 20.03 -29.53
N ASP A 261 20.46 20.77 -30.64
CA ASP A 261 19.33 21.58 -31.07
C ASP A 261 18.08 20.71 -31.25
N THR A 262 16.98 21.09 -30.59
CA THR A 262 15.70 20.39 -30.72
C THR A 262 14.93 20.99 -31.90
N SER A 263 14.60 20.15 -32.89
CA SER A 263 13.76 20.59 -34.03
C SER A 263 12.40 21.09 -33.58
N ASP A 264 11.79 22.00 -34.35
CA ASP A 264 10.46 22.56 -34.03
C ASP A 264 9.38 21.50 -33.91
N ALA A 265 9.42 20.45 -34.74
CA ALA A 265 8.47 19.34 -34.68
C ALA A 265 8.55 18.57 -33.36
N VAL A 266 9.77 18.31 -32.87
CA VAL A 266 10.01 17.62 -31.59
C VAL A 266 9.60 18.51 -30.42
N ARG A 267 9.88 19.81 -30.49
CA ARG A 267 9.40 20.78 -29.48
C ARG A 267 7.88 20.81 -29.40
N SER A 268 7.21 20.93 -30.55
CA SER A 268 5.74 20.98 -30.60
C SER A 268 5.12 19.69 -30.04
N ALA A 269 5.68 18.52 -30.40
CA ALA A 269 5.27 17.24 -29.81
C ALA A 269 5.47 17.21 -28.29
N ALA A 270 6.62 17.68 -27.79
CA ALA A 270 6.91 17.73 -26.36
C ALA A 270 5.88 18.58 -25.60
N LEU A 271 5.59 19.78 -26.10
CA LEU A 271 4.64 20.69 -25.48
C LEU A 271 3.21 20.16 -25.55
N GLY A 272 2.84 19.44 -26.61
CA GLY A 272 1.55 18.74 -26.70
C GLY A 272 1.39 17.64 -25.65
N VAL A 273 2.43 16.83 -25.43
CA VAL A 273 2.44 15.80 -24.36
C VAL A 273 2.36 16.47 -22.98
N LEU A 274 3.14 17.52 -22.73
CA LEU A 274 3.09 18.28 -21.48
C LEU A 274 1.72 18.93 -21.24
N ALA A 275 1.11 19.54 -22.25
CA ALA A 275 -0.22 20.13 -22.15
C ALA A 275 -1.29 19.07 -21.84
N THR A 276 -1.14 17.86 -22.38
CA THR A 276 -2.01 16.72 -22.06
C THR A 276 -1.86 16.32 -20.59
N GLU A 277 -0.63 16.21 -20.08
CA GLU A 277 -0.40 15.88 -18.67
C GLU A 277 -0.92 16.96 -17.72
N ILE A 278 -0.73 18.24 -18.05
CA ILE A 278 -1.29 19.36 -17.27
C ILE A 278 -2.83 19.26 -17.26
N THR A 279 -3.44 18.97 -18.40
CA THR A 279 -4.89 18.77 -18.51
C THR A 279 -5.34 17.61 -17.62
N ASN A 280 -4.60 16.49 -17.60
CA ASN A 280 -4.90 15.33 -16.76
C ASN A 280 -4.84 15.68 -15.26
N VAL A 281 -3.74 16.33 -14.83
CA VAL A 281 -3.51 16.71 -13.44
C VAL A 281 -4.59 17.67 -12.95
N VAL A 282 -4.88 18.70 -13.74
CA VAL A 282 -5.81 19.78 -13.38
C VAL A 282 -7.26 19.31 -13.44
N SER A 283 -7.66 18.58 -14.48
CA SER A 283 -9.01 18.00 -14.57
C SER A 283 -9.23 16.82 -13.62
N ARG A 284 -8.17 16.33 -12.96
CA ARG A 284 -8.19 15.13 -12.13
C ARG A 284 -8.54 13.86 -12.93
N LEU A 285 -8.25 13.84 -14.23
CA LEU A 285 -8.47 12.71 -15.13
C LEU A 285 -7.14 12.17 -15.62
N GLY A 286 -6.69 11.06 -15.05
CA GLY A 286 -5.40 10.44 -15.37
C GLY A 286 -5.05 9.38 -14.32
N ASP A 287 -3.95 8.67 -14.54
CA ASP A 287 -3.42 7.67 -13.61
C ASP A 287 -2.52 8.27 -12.51
N GLY A 288 -2.17 9.57 -12.62
CA GLY A 288 -1.30 10.26 -11.67
C GLY A 288 0.18 9.88 -11.82
N GLY A 289 0.59 9.45 -13.02
CA GLY A 289 1.94 8.97 -13.33
C GLY A 289 3.10 9.95 -13.11
N THR A 290 2.85 11.19 -12.67
CA THR A 290 3.88 12.19 -12.32
C THR A 290 3.91 12.57 -10.84
N LEU A 291 3.05 11.99 -9.98
CA LEU A 291 2.98 12.37 -8.56
C LEU A 291 4.29 12.07 -7.81
N ASN A 292 4.85 10.87 -7.98
CA ASN A 292 6.03 10.40 -7.22
C ASN A 292 7.09 9.82 -8.18
N THR A 293 7.10 10.30 -9.42
CA THR A 293 7.73 9.65 -10.57
C THR A 293 8.14 10.69 -11.60
N VAL A 294 9.23 10.40 -12.31
CA VAL A 294 9.66 11.16 -13.48
C VAL A 294 9.44 10.29 -14.71
N LEU A 295 8.62 10.76 -15.64
CA LEU A 295 8.45 10.13 -16.94
C LEU A 295 9.48 10.72 -17.89
N ARG A 296 10.37 9.90 -18.42
CA ARG A 296 11.35 10.27 -19.42
C ARG A 296 10.89 9.73 -20.77
N ILE A 297 10.54 10.63 -21.68
CA ILE A 297 9.97 10.30 -22.98
C ILE A 297 10.98 10.69 -24.04
N ASP A 298 11.53 9.71 -24.76
CA ASP A 298 12.30 9.95 -25.97
C ASP A 298 11.31 10.22 -27.11
N LEU A 299 11.28 11.45 -27.61
CA LEU A 299 10.31 11.88 -28.63
C LEU A 299 10.68 11.39 -30.03
N THR A 300 11.88 10.85 -30.22
CA THR A 300 12.32 10.26 -31.48
C THR A 300 11.86 8.80 -31.58
N THR A 301 11.96 8.05 -30.49
CA THR A 301 11.57 6.62 -30.45
C THR A 301 10.15 6.39 -29.93
N GLY A 302 9.59 7.34 -29.18
CA GLY A 302 8.36 7.19 -28.42
C GLY A 302 8.53 6.36 -27.14
N GLU A 303 9.75 5.95 -26.79
CA GLU A 303 10.03 5.16 -25.60
C GLU A 303 9.81 6.02 -24.35
N THR A 304 9.03 5.48 -23.40
CA THR A 304 8.79 6.11 -22.10
C THR A 304 9.42 5.26 -21.01
N THR A 305 10.33 5.86 -20.23
CA THR A 305 10.89 5.26 -19.02
C THR A 305 10.32 5.96 -17.80
N GLU A 306 9.76 5.20 -16.87
CA GLU A 306 9.37 5.71 -15.55
C GLU A 306 10.59 5.62 -14.62
N LEU A 307 10.90 6.71 -13.91
CA LEU A 307 11.94 6.77 -12.91
C LEU A 307 11.32 7.08 -11.56
N ALA A 308 11.75 6.38 -10.51
CA ALA A 308 11.31 6.68 -9.16
C ALA A 308 11.77 8.08 -8.75
N ALA A 309 10.85 8.92 -8.28
CA ALA A 309 11.21 10.13 -7.57
C ALA A 309 11.22 9.82 -6.08
N ALA A 310 12.41 9.88 -5.48
CA ALA A 310 12.55 9.90 -4.04
C ALA A 310 13.18 11.23 -3.64
N PRO A 311 12.71 11.85 -2.56
CA PRO A 311 13.46 12.88 -1.89
C PRO A 311 14.88 12.40 -1.57
N GLY A 312 15.88 13.25 -1.76
CA GLY A 312 17.24 13.00 -1.28
C GLY A 312 17.31 12.91 0.25
N PRO A 313 18.50 12.57 0.78
CA PRO A 313 18.66 12.25 2.18
C PRO A 313 18.22 13.39 3.10
N ILE A 314 17.81 13.00 4.31
CA ILE A 314 17.75 13.95 5.42
C ILE A 314 19.20 14.26 5.76
N ALA A 315 19.57 15.54 5.74
CA ALA A 315 20.95 16.02 5.88
C ALA A 315 21.66 15.54 7.17
N THR A 316 20.93 14.92 8.09
CA THR A 316 21.34 14.61 9.46
C THR A 316 21.99 13.24 9.66
N LEU A 317 22.11 12.34 8.67
CA LEU A 317 22.67 10.99 8.93
C LEU A 317 23.65 10.50 7.84
N PRO A 318 24.98 10.52 8.09
CA PRO A 318 25.96 9.84 7.22
C PRO A 318 25.80 8.32 7.31
N GLN A 319 25.80 7.56 6.22
CA GLN A 319 25.72 6.08 6.30
C GLN A 319 27.11 5.43 6.44
N PRO A 320 27.21 4.23 7.05
CA PRO A 320 28.44 3.43 7.05
C PRO A 320 28.99 3.24 5.62
N GLY A 321 30.28 3.50 5.42
CA GLY A 321 30.94 3.36 4.11
C GLY A 321 30.84 4.58 3.19
N GLY A 322 30.48 5.77 3.70
CA GLY A 322 30.51 7.03 2.95
C GLY A 322 29.38 7.20 1.94
N ARG A 323 28.34 6.36 2.01
CA ARG A 323 27.11 6.51 1.24
C ARG A 323 26.25 7.61 1.87
N THR A 324 25.66 8.47 1.05
CA THR A 324 24.72 9.49 1.50
C THR A 324 23.27 9.13 1.24
N HIS A 325 22.97 7.90 0.80
CA HIS A 325 21.60 7.50 0.42
C HIS A 325 21.35 6.01 0.69
N SER A 326 20.15 5.69 1.20
CA SER A 326 19.71 4.32 1.48
C SER A 326 18.50 3.95 0.62
N LEU A 327 18.59 2.82 -0.09
CA LEU A 327 17.48 2.29 -0.91
C LEU A 327 16.22 2.04 -0.09
N ALA A 328 16.34 1.74 1.20
CA ALA A 328 15.19 1.54 2.07
C ALA A 328 14.39 2.83 2.31
N VAL A 329 15.07 3.97 2.49
CA VAL A 329 14.42 5.29 2.64
C VAL A 329 13.78 5.71 1.33
N THR A 330 14.51 5.56 0.22
CA THR A 330 13.99 5.78 -1.13
C THR A 330 12.73 4.99 -1.39
N PHE A 331 12.76 3.70 -1.08
CA PHE A 331 11.65 2.79 -1.28
C PHE A 331 10.45 3.23 -0.46
N ASP A 332 10.61 3.56 0.83
CA ASP A 332 9.53 4.04 1.70
C ASP A 332 8.87 5.31 1.17
N GLU A 333 9.66 6.31 0.77
CA GLU A 333 9.14 7.57 0.25
C GLU A 333 8.46 7.38 -1.12
N MET A 334 9.04 6.56 -2.01
CA MET A 334 8.48 6.26 -3.33
C MET A 334 7.09 5.58 -3.26
N VAL A 335 6.85 4.75 -2.24
CA VAL A 335 5.60 4.00 -2.10
C VAL A 335 4.58 4.69 -1.18
N ARG A 336 4.88 5.92 -0.73
CA ARG A 336 3.98 6.73 0.10
C ARG A 336 2.71 7.10 -0.67
N PHE A 337 1.56 6.96 0.00
CA PHE A 337 0.28 7.31 -0.59
C PHE A 337 0.19 8.82 -0.90
N PRO A 338 -0.42 9.22 -2.02
CA PRO A 338 -0.63 10.62 -2.30
C PRO A 338 -1.66 11.23 -1.32
N PRO A 339 -1.67 12.57 -1.16
CA PRO A 339 -2.77 13.29 -0.53
C PRO A 339 -4.14 12.88 -1.11
N LYS A 340 -5.22 12.99 -0.34
CA LYS A 340 -6.54 12.51 -0.78
C LYS A 340 -7.12 13.30 -1.95
N ASP A 341 -6.87 14.60 -1.97
CA ASP A 341 -7.10 15.51 -3.10
C ASP A 341 -6.21 15.18 -4.31
N GLN A 342 -5.31 14.18 -4.23
CA GLN A 342 -4.46 13.64 -5.28
C GLN A 342 -4.75 12.16 -5.59
N ALA A 343 -5.42 11.44 -4.69
CA ALA A 343 -5.78 10.04 -4.86
C ALA A 343 -6.93 9.83 -5.86
N SER A 344 -6.94 8.67 -6.53
CA SER A 344 -7.96 8.26 -7.49
C SER A 344 -8.91 7.21 -6.87
N PRO A 345 -10.22 7.49 -6.78
CA PRO A 345 -11.23 6.51 -6.36
C PRO A 345 -11.25 5.22 -7.19
N LYS A 346 -10.81 5.26 -8.47
CA LYS A 346 -10.75 4.08 -9.34
C LYS A 346 -9.96 2.91 -8.71
N GLY A 347 -8.93 3.19 -7.92
CA GLY A 347 -8.11 2.17 -7.26
C GLY A 347 -8.93 1.15 -6.45
N HIS A 348 -10.06 1.60 -5.87
CA HIS A 348 -10.95 0.73 -5.09
C HIS A 348 -11.61 -0.38 -5.91
N LEU A 349 -11.91 -0.14 -7.19
CA LEU A 349 -12.51 -1.15 -8.09
C LEU A 349 -11.63 -2.38 -8.25
N MET A 350 -10.31 -2.21 -8.14
CA MET A 350 -9.36 -3.31 -8.29
C MET A 350 -9.59 -4.40 -7.24
N HIS A 351 -10.21 -4.08 -6.09
CA HIS A 351 -10.59 -5.09 -5.09
C HIS A 351 -11.70 -6.04 -5.56
N TYR A 352 -12.53 -5.61 -6.51
CA TYR A 352 -13.70 -6.37 -7.00
C TYR A 352 -13.45 -7.15 -8.29
N VAL A 353 -12.28 -6.98 -8.91
CA VAL A 353 -11.86 -7.74 -10.08
C VAL A 353 -11.69 -9.22 -9.67
N PRO A 354 -12.42 -10.19 -10.27
CA PRO A 354 -12.38 -11.61 -9.92
C PRO A 354 -10.99 -12.22 -9.96
N ALA A 355 -10.13 -11.77 -10.89
CA ALA A 355 -8.72 -12.17 -10.93
C ALA A 355 -8.02 -11.88 -9.58
N ASN A 356 -8.32 -10.74 -8.94
CA ASN A 356 -7.76 -10.40 -7.63
C ASN A 356 -8.40 -11.18 -6.46
N THR A 357 -9.66 -11.62 -6.60
CA THR A 357 -10.27 -12.53 -5.60
C THR A 357 -9.73 -13.95 -5.74
N ALA A 358 -9.52 -14.44 -6.97
CA ALA A 358 -8.99 -15.78 -7.24
C ALA A 358 -7.56 -15.95 -6.71
N LYS A 359 -6.75 -14.87 -6.70
CA LYS A 359 -5.40 -14.86 -6.12
C LYS A 359 -5.35 -15.25 -4.63
N GLN A 360 -6.47 -15.23 -3.90
CA GLN A 360 -6.51 -15.70 -2.50
C GLN A 360 -6.27 -17.22 -2.39
N TYR A 361 -6.57 -17.97 -3.46
CA TYR A 361 -6.37 -19.42 -3.58
C TYR A 361 -5.04 -19.80 -4.20
N ASP A 362 -4.35 -18.84 -4.81
CA ASP A 362 -3.02 -19.05 -5.37
C ASP A 362 -2.03 -19.40 -4.24
N HIS A 363 -1.19 -20.40 -4.45
CA HIS A 363 -0.19 -20.87 -3.51
C HIS A 363 0.91 -21.62 -4.23
N LYS A 364 2.07 -21.73 -3.59
CA LYS A 364 3.20 -22.45 -4.16
C LYS A 364 2.90 -23.94 -4.18
N VAL A 365 2.98 -24.53 -5.37
CA VAL A 365 2.78 -25.97 -5.58
C VAL A 365 4.10 -26.57 -5.99
N TYR A 366 4.55 -27.57 -5.25
CA TYR A 366 5.74 -28.34 -5.58
C TYR A 366 5.37 -29.56 -6.44
N PRO A 367 6.27 -30.00 -7.36
CA PRO A 367 6.11 -31.25 -8.09
C PRO A 367 5.91 -32.45 -7.15
N PRO A 368 5.53 -33.64 -7.65
CA PRO A 368 5.32 -34.83 -6.81
C PRO A 368 6.53 -35.12 -5.92
N ALA A 369 6.41 -34.78 -4.64
CA ALA A 369 7.40 -34.95 -3.59
C ALA A 369 6.78 -35.70 -2.41
N ALA A 370 7.60 -36.16 -1.46
CA ALA A 370 7.08 -36.74 -0.22
C ALA A 370 6.20 -35.71 0.51
N ARG A 371 4.99 -36.13 0.91
CA ARG A 371 4.03 -35.32 1.67
C ARG A 371 3.74 -36.00 3.00
N LEU A 372 3.75 -35.23 4.07
CA LEU A 372 3.44 -35.70 5.42
C LEU A 372 2.22 -34.93 5.95
N PRO A 373 1.09 -35.61 6.22
CA PRO A 373 -0.04 -34.95 6.85
C PRO A 373 0.29 -34.54 8.27
N LEU A 374 -0.03 -33.29 8.62
CA LEU A 374 0.13 -32.82 10.00
C LEU A 374 -1.08 -33.21 10.86
N PRO A 375 -0.88 -33.47 12.16
CA PRO A 375 -1.96 -33.70 13.11
C PRO A 375 -2.97 -32.54 13.10
N LYS A 376 -4.26 -32.86 13.18
CA LYS A 376 -5.35 -31.87 13.14
C LYS A 376 -5.56 -31.15 14.48
N VAL A 377 -4.48 -30.66 15.07
CA VAL A 377 -4.51 -29.81 16.27
C VAL A 377 -5.07 -28.43 15.89
N ASN A 378 -5.94 -27.88 16.72
CA ASN A 378 -6.62 -26.60 16.52
C ASN A 378 -6.39 -25.65 17.70
N VAL A 379 -6.82 -24.40 17.54
CA VAL A 379 -6.69 -23.38 18.59
C VAL A 379 -7.42 -23.75 19.89
N ILE A 380 -8.44 -24.63 19.84
CA ILE A 380 -9.10 -25.12 21.06
C ILE A 380 -8.19 -26.00 21.93
N ASP A 381 -7.15 -26.59 21.35
CA ASP A 381 -6.24 -27.52 22.02
C ASP A 381 -5.11 -26.79 22.77
N PHE A 382 -5.07 -25.46 22.72
CA PHE A 382 -4.05 -24.65 23.41
C PHE A 382 -3.92 -25.00 24.89
N ALA A 383 -5.03 -25.18 25.59
CA ALA A 383 -5.01 -25.50 27.02
C ALA A 383 -4.44 -26.90 27.30
N ALA A 384 -4.69 -27.87 26.41
CA ALA A 384 -4.19 -29.24 26.56
C ALA A 384 -2.69 -29.34 26.25
N LEU A 385 -2.19 -28.49 25.36
CA LEU A 385 -0.78 -28.44 24.96
C LEU A 385 0.05 -27.45 25.79
N ALA A 386 -0.58 -26.62 26.61
CA ALA A 386 0.09 -25.67 27.48
C ALA A 386 0.84 -26.41 28.60
N THR A 387 2.16 -26.36 28.55
CA THR A 387 3.04 -26.91 29.58
C THR A 387 4.27 -26.04 29.73
N ALA A 388 4.87 -26.03 30.92
CA ALA A 388 6.22 -25.48 31.08
C ALA A 388 7.23 -26.37 30.34
N ALA A 389 8.18 -25.75 29.64
CA ALA A 389 9.36 -26.39 29.02
C ALA A 389 9.11 -27.77 28.38
N ALA A 390 8.55 -27.79 27.17
CA ALA A 390 8.15 -29.05 26.52
C ALA A 390 9.16 -29.53 25.46
N PRO A 391 9.29 -30.85 25.24
CA PRO A 391 9.94 -31.38 24.05
C PRO A 391 9.30 -30.84 22.77
N VAL A 392 10.10 -30.71 21.71
CA VAL A 392 9.58 -30.28 20.41
C VAL A 392 8.93 -31.47 19.72
N GLU A 393 7.60 -31.51 19.76
CA GLU A 393 6.76 -32.58 19.21
C GLU A 393 5.94 -32.05 18.04
N VAL A 394 5.56 -32.93 17.12
CA VAL A 394 4.81 -32.60 15.90
C VAL A 394 3.54 -31.80 16.17
N ASP A 395 2.76 -32.12 17.22
CA ASP A 395 1.51 -31.42 17.55
C ASP A 395 1.74 -29.93 17.85
N ARG A 396 2.85 -29.61 18.53
CA ARG A 396 3.20 -28.22 18.89
C ARG A 396 3.69 -27.43 17.68
N ILE A 397 4.51 -28.05 16.83
CA ILE A 397 4.96 -27.45 15.57
C ILE A 397 3.78 -27.24 14.62
N ALA A 398 2.89 -28.23 14.50
CA ALA A 398 1.70 -28.17 13.67
C ALA A 398 0.80 -27.00 14.08
N LEU A 399 0.53 -26.82 15.38
CA LEU A 399 -0.26 -25.70 15.87
C LEU A 399 0.43 -24.35 15.63
N ALA A 400 1.73 -24.24 15.91
CA ALA A 400 2.51 -23.02 15.73
C ALA A 400 2.58 -22.54 14.29
N VAL A 401 2.83 -23.45 13.35
CA VAL A 401 2.86 -23.12 11.92
C VAL A 401 1.45 -22.85 11.40
N ARG A 402 0.43 -23.57 11.88
CA ARG A 402 -0.94 -23.37 11.43
C ARG A 402 -1.51 -22.01 11.84
N THR A 403 -1.26 -21.54 13.06
CA THR A 403 -1.70 -20.20 13.47
C THR A 403 -0.94 -19.12 12.69
N ALA A 404 0.37 -19.27 12.54
CA ALA A 404 1.20 -18.27 11.87
C ALA A 404 1.05 -18.23 10.33
N PHE A 405 0.78 -19.35 9.66
CA PHE A 405 0.83 -19.47 8.19
C PHE A 405 -0.39 -20.18 7.58
N GLY A 406 -1.27 -20.76 8.41
CA GLY A 406 -2.35 -21.64 7.97
C GLY A 406 -3.73 -21.01 7.85
N LEU A 407 -4.67 -21.86 7.47
CA LEU A 407 -6.08 -21.53 7.31
C LEU A 407 -6.92 -21.88 8.55
N GLN A 408 -7.94 -21.07 8.80
CA GLN A 408 -9.01 -21.39 9.75
C GLN A 408 -9.87 -22.54 9.19
N PRO A 409 -10.32 -23.48 10.04
CA PRO A 409 -11.23 -24.53 9.61
C PRO A 409 -12.61 -23.96 9.20
N GLY A 410 -13.31 -24.66 8.30
CA GLY A 410 -14.73 -24.39 7.99
C GLY A 410 -15.02 -23.24 7.02
N GLY A 411 -14.04 -22.76 6.25
CA GLY A 411 -14.26 -21.67 5.29
C GLY A 411 -15.31 -22.00 4.21
N ALA A 412 -15.31 -23.25 3.70
CA ALA A 412 -16.32 -23.71 2.74
C ALA A 412 -17.72 -23.87 3.35
N ASP A 413 -17.81 -24.20 4.65
CA ASP A 413 -19.06 -24.47 5.37
C ASP A 413 -19.80 -23.17 5.75
N ARG A 414 -19.10 -22.03 5.77
CA ARG A 414 -19.68 -20.69 6.01
C ARG A 414 -20.43 -20.13 4.80
N GLY A 415 -20.45 -20.84 3.67
CA GLY A 415 -21.02 -20.36 2.40
C GLY A 415 -20.23 -19.19 1.79
N ASP A 416 -19.07 -18.85 2.37
CA ASP A 416 -18.21 -17.76 1.93
C ASP A 416 -17.19 -18.28 0.89
N ARG A 417 -16.95 -17.49 -0.15
CA ARG A 417 -15.98 -17.79 -1.22
C ARG A 417 -14.62 -17.14 -0.95
N HIS A 418 -14.35 -16.76 0.29
CA HIS A 418 -13.07 -16.18 0.73
C HIS A 418 -12.25 -17.22 1.49
N VAL A 419 -10.92 -17.07 1.42
CA VAL A 419 -10.00 -17.91 2.20
C VAL A 419 -9.88 -17.33 3.61
N HIS A 420 -10.26 -18.08 4.64
CA HIS A 420 -10.11 -17.62 6.02
C HIS A 420 -8.76 -18.08 6.59
N ARG A 421 -7.90 -17.11 6.94
CA ARG A 421 -6.52 -17.35 7.44
C ARG A 421 -6.45 -17.12 8.95
N TYR A 422 -5.49 -17.71 9.66
CA TYR A 422 -5.24 -17.31 11.06
C TYR A 422 -4.37 -16.04 11.16
N HIS A 423 -3.46 -15.82 10.23
CA HIS A 423 -2.72 -14.56 10.13
C HIS A 423 -3.41 -13.61 9.15
N ALA A 424 -3.42 -12.31 9.45
CA ALA A 424 -3.90 -11.30 8.51
C ALA A 424 -2.86 -11.10 7.39
N THR A 425 -3.34 -10.85 6.16
CA THR A 425 -2.47 -10.51 5.02
C THR A 425 -3.05 -9.41 4.16
N GLY A 426 -2.18 -8.60 3.55
CA GLY A 426 -2.55 -7.57 2.59
C GLY A 426 -3.41 -8.14 1.46
N GLY A 427 -4.68 -7.72 1.39
CA GLY A 427 -5.60 -8.16 0.35
C GLY A 427 -6.01 -9.64 0.43
N ASN A 428 -5.75 -10.31 1.56
CA ASN A 428 -5.95 -11.74 1.79
C ASN A 428 -5.15 -12.66 0.84
N LEU A 429 -3.99 -12.19 0.36
CA LEU A 429 -3.18 -12.90 -0.63
C LEU A 429 -2.29 -14.01 -0.03
N GLY A 430 -2.24 -14.13 1.31
CA GLY A 430 -1.50 -15.21 1.97
C GLY A 430 0.01 -15.12 1.77
N SER A 431 0.59 -13.92 1.82
CA SER A 431 1.98 -13.68 1.39
C SER A 431 3.05 -14.47 2.15
N PRO A 432 2.95 -14.67 3.49
CA PRO A 432 3.96 -15.44 4.24
C PRO A 432 3.89 -16.93 3.92
N GLN A 433 5.05 -17.52 3.65
CA GLN A 433 5.25 -18.94 3.38
C GLN A 433 6.22 -19.50 4.42
N ALA A 434 5.92 -20.67 4.98
CA ALA A 434 6.80 -21.34 5.95
C ALA A 434 7.56 -22.50 5.31
N TYR A 435 8.87 -22.50 5.51
CA TYR A 435 9.77 -23.60 5.25
C TYR A 435 10.41 -24.04 6.56
N LEU A 436 10.49 -25.34 6.82
CA LEU A 436 10.97 -25.92 8.06
C LEU A 436 12.18 -26.80 7.79
N ALA A 437 13.29 -26.51 8.47
CA ALA A 437 14.34 -27.48 8.70
C ALA A 437 14.00 -28.24 9.98
N ILE A 438 13.67 -29.52 9.85
CA ILE A 438 13.43 -30.43 10.96
C ILE A 438 14.72 -31.20 11.22
N ARG A 439 15.19 -31.22 12.47
CA ARG A 439 16.35 -32.03 12.90
C ARG A 439 15.97 -33.05 13.97
N ASP A 440 15.31 -32.60 15.03
CA ASP A 440 14.96 -33.44 16.18
C ASP A 440 13.58 -33.08 16.72
N VAL A 441 12.54 -33.39 15.93
CA VAL A 441 11.14 -33.17 16.33
C VAL A 441 10.45 -34.50 16.43
N GLY A 442 9.92 -34.82 17.61
CA GLY A 442 9.19 -36.06 17.82
C GLY A 442 7.99 -36.16 16.86
N GLY A 443 7.91 -37.28 16.12
CA GLY A 443 6.88 -37.52 15.12
C GLY A 443 7.14 -36.92 13.73
N LEU A 444 8.26 -36.23 13.49
CA LEU A 444 8.64 -35.73 12.15
C LEU A 444 10.04 -36.22 11.74
N PRO A 445 10.21 -36.72 10.50
CA PRO A 445 11.52 -37.05 9.98
C PRO A 445 12.38 -35.80 9.72
N PRO A 446 13.71 -35.87 9.91
CA PRO A 446 14.61 -34.80 9.54
C PRO A 446 14.49 -34.43 8.06
N GLY A 447 14.58 -33.14 7.74
CA GLY A 447 14.47 -32.68 6.35
C GLY A 447 14.07 -31.23 6.18
N TRP A 448 14.13 -30.76 4.93
CA TRP A 448 13.54 -29.49 4.50
C TRP A 448 12.11 -29.70 4.00
N TRP A 449 11.18 -28.98 4.63
CA TRP A 449 9.74 -29.10 4.37
C TRP A 449 9.12 -27.73 4.08
N HIS A 450 8.27 -27.63 3.09
CA HIS A 450 7.34 -26.51 2.93
C HIS A 450 6.01 -26.85 3.58
N TYR A 451 5.43 -25.92 4.33
CA TYR A 451 4.09 -26.08 4.87
C TYR A 451 3.04 -25.65 3.84
N ASP A 452 2.24 -26.60 3.36
CA ASP A 452 1.08 -26.35 2.50
C ASP A 452 -0.14 -25.99 3.35
N PRO A 453 -0.61 -24.72 3.32
CA PRO A 453 -1.71 -24.29 4.17
C PRO A 453 -3.08 -24.82 3.74
N PHE A 454 -3.24 -25.25 2.48
CA PHE A 454 -4.52 -25.72 1.95
C PHE A 454 -4.78 -27.18 2.29
N THR A 455 -3.75 -28.02 2.24
CA THR A 455 -3.86 -29.43 2.63
C THR A 455 -3.48 -29.68 4.09
N HIS A 456 -2.86 -28.71 4.77
CA HIS A 456 -2.30 -28.86 6.12
C HIS A 456 -1.28 -30.02 6.18
N GLU A 457 -0.32 -29.99 5.25
CA GLU A 457 0.72 -31.00 5.09
C GLU A 457 2.11 -30.34 5.03
N LEU A 458 3.14 -31.13 5.32
CA LEU A 458 4.52 -30.81 4.99
C LEU A 458 4.90 -31.46 3.67
N VAL A 459 5.43 -30.68 2.73
CA VAL A 459 5.91 -31.13 1.42
C VAL A 459 7.42 -31.05 1.39
N ALA A 460 8.13 -32.13 1.05
CA ALA A 460 9.59 -32.09 0.95
C ALA A 460 10.01 -31.19 -0.23
N VAL A 461 10.96 -30.27 0.00
CA VAL A 461 11.30 -29.23 -1.00
C VAL A 461 12.76 -29.15 -1.40
N ALA A 462 13.68 -29.66 -0.58
CA ALA A 462 15.11 -29.60 -0.85
C ALA A 462 15.85 -30.81 -0.24
N PRO A 463 17.02 -31.19 -0.77
CA PRO A 463 17.91 -32.14 -0.13
C PRO A 463 18.33 -31.66 1.27
N PHE A 464 18.36 -32.57 2.24
CA PHE A 464 18.85 -32.29 3.59
C PHE A 464 20.21 -32.94 3.79
N ASP A 465 21.22 -32.31 3.17
CA ASP A 465 22.58 -32.83 3.02
C ASP A 465 23.59 -32.19 3.99
N GLU A 466 24.87 -32.45 3.77
CA GLU A 466 25.97 -31.91 4.57
C GLU A 466 26.01 -30.37 4.52
N GLU A 467 25.70 -29.76 3.37
CA GLU A 467 25.65 -28.32 3.24
C GLU A 467 24.54 -27.71 4.10
N SER A 468 23.34 -28.29 4.03
CA SER A 468 22.21 -27.90 4.89
C SER A 468 22.56 -28.04 6.37
N THR A 469 23.22 -29.15 6.75
CA THR A 469 23.63 -29.43 8.13
C THR A 469 24.66 -28.40 8.62
N ASN A 470 25.70 -28.12 7.84
CA ASN A 470 26.73 -27.13 8.17
C ASN A 470 26.16 -25.71 8.30
N TRP A 471 25.24 -25.34 7.41
CA TRP A 471 24.57 -24.05 7.50
C TRP A 471 23.71 -23.96 8.77
N LEU A 472 22.99 -25.03 9.11
CA LEU A 472 22.16 -25.12 10.30
C LEU A 472 22.95 -25.10 11.61
N ASP A 473 24.11 -25.76 11.66
CA ASP A 473 24.99 -25.81 12.83
C ASP A 473 25.67 -24.47 13.09
N SER A 474 26.02 -23.73 12.03
CA SER A 474 26.56 -22.37 12.15
C SER A 474 25.48 -21.34 12.50
N THR A 475 24.29 -21.48 11.91
CA THR A 475 23.21 -20.48 12.00
C THR A 475 22.36 -20.63 13.24
N ALA A 476 21.95 -21.85 13.58
CA ALA A 476 21.03 -22.14 14.67
C ALA A 476 21.46 -23.41 15.43
N PRO A 477 22.65 -23.42 16.05
CA PRO A 477 23.22 -24.61 16.67
C PRO A 477 22.27 -25.23 17.69
N GLY A 478 22.10 -26.56 17.61
CA GLY A 478 21.32 -27.37 18.55
C GLY A 478 19.81 -27.17 18.52
N ALA A 479 19.26 -26.25 17.70
CA ALA A 479 17.81 -26.08 17.56
C ALA A 479 17.13 -27.36 17.01
N PRO A 480 16.05 -27.86 17.62
CA PRO A 480 15.27 -28.98 17.08
C PRO A 480 14.65 -28.70 15.71
N ALA A 481 14.20 -27.45 15.49
CA ALA A 481 13.62 -27.00 14.24
C ALA A 481 13.98 -25.53 13.94
N VAL A 482 14.03 -25.19 12.66
CA VAL A 482 14.17 -23.82 12.16
C VAL A 482 13.07 -23.53 11.16
N VAL A 483 12.37 -22.40 11.32
CA VAL A 483 11.39 -21.87 10.39
C VAL A 483 12.03 -20.76 9.57
N VAL A 484 12.10 -20.92 8.26
CA VAL A 484 12.44 -19.88 7.29
C VAL A 484 11.13 -19.34 6.72
N SER A 485 10.84 -18.07 7.01
CA SER A 485 9.67 -17.36 6.49
C SER A 485 10.04 -16.67 5.18
N ALA A 486 9.33 -16.95 4.10
CA ALA A 486 9.48 -16.23 2.82
C ALA A 486 8.21 -15.46 2.46
N GLY A 487 8.34 -14.38 1.71
CA GLY A 487 7.21 -13.58 1.23
C GLY A 487 6.98 -13.84 -0.25
N ALA A 488 5.75 -14.19 -0.66
CA ALA A 488 5.39 -14.38 -2.07
C ALA A 488 5.28 -13.04 -2.83
N LEU A 489 6.42 -12.39 -3.07
CA LEU A 489 6.52 -11.03 -3.60
C LEU A 489 5.83 -10.89 -4.95
N SER A 490 6.05 -11.79 -5.90
CA SER A 490 5.44 -11.72 -7.24
C SER A 490 3.91 -11.76 -7.21
N ARG A 491 3.33 -12.63 -6.38
CA ARG A 491 1.89 -12.74 -6.15
C ARG A 491 1.33 -11.45 -5.57
N VAL A 492 2.00 -10.86 -4.57
CA VAL A 492 1.57 -9.60 -3.94
C VAL A 492 1.76 -8.40 -4.89
N ALA A 493 2.86 -8.35 -5.64
CA ALA A 493 3.19 -7.31 -6.62
C ALA A 493 2.19 -7.28 -7.79
N SER A 494 1.61 -8.43 -8.15
CA SER A 494 0.53 -8.48 -9.14
C SER A 494 -0.73 -7.67 -8.74
N LYS A 495 -0.86 -7.25 -7.48
CA LYS A 495 -1.94 -6.40 -6.97
C LYS A 495 -1.43 -5.05 -6.47
N TYR A 496 -0.31 -5.03 -5.77
CA TYR A 496 0.21 -3.85 -5.07
C TYR A 496 1.40 -3.18 -5.77
N GLY A 497 1.89 -3.72 -6.89
CA GLY A 497 3.07 -3.22 -7.58
C GLY A 497 4.28 -3.10 -6.63
N PRO A 498 5.06 -2.00 -6.71
CA PRO A 498 6.19 -1.75 -5.81
C PRO A 498 5.85 -1.78 -4.31
N PHE A 499 4.62 -1.43 -3.91
CA PHE A 499 4.21 -1.44 -2.50
C PHE A 499 4.20 -2.87 -1.91
N ALA A 500 4.26 -3.92 -2.74
CA ALA A 500 4.28 -5.30 -2.32
C ALA A 500 5.45 -5.66 -1.39
N ALA A 501 6.65 -5.10 -1.62
CA ALA A 501 7.79 -5.35 -0.74
C ALA A 501 7.52 -4.84 0.68
N ARG A 502 6.74 -3.78 0.87
CA ARG A 502 6.30 -3.35 2.20
C ARG A 502 5.28 -4.33 2.79
N VAL A 503 4.31 -4.76 1.99
CA VAL A 503 3.23 -5.69 2.41
C VAL A 503 3.79 -7.02 2.91
N ILE A 504 4.72 -7.65 2.19
CA ILE A 504 5.25 -8.96 2.59
C ILE A 504 5.95 -8.92 3.96
N HIS A 505 6.61 -7.80 4.30
CA HIS A 505 7.29 -7.63 5.58
C HIS A 505 6.32 -7.29 6.71
N MET A 506 5.25 -6.55 6.42
CA MET A 506 4.16 -6.35 7.37
C MET A 506 3.45 -7.67 7.70
N ASP A 507 3.07 -8.43 6.67
CA ASP A 507 2.42 -9.74 6.81
C ASP A 507 3.34 -10.74 7.55
N ALA A 508 4.65 -10.69 7.30
CA ALA A 508 5.63 -11.48 8.05
C ALA A 508 5.63 -11.10 9.54
N GLY A 509 5.59 -9.81 9.89
CA GLY A 509 5.49 -9.35 11.28
C GLY A 509 4.25 -9.87 12.01
N VAL A 510 3.09 -9.88 11.35
CA VAL A 510 1.85 -10.48 11.87
C VAL A 510 2.05 -11.97 12.15
N SER A 511 2.63 -12.70 11.20
CA SER A 511 2.85 -14.15 11.27
C SER A 511 3.84 -14.52 12.36
N LEU A 512 4.95 -13.78 12.47
CA LEU A 512 5.99 -13.97 13.48
C LEU A 512 5.49 -13.67 14.89
N HIS A 513 4.61 -12.68 15.05
CA HIS A 513 3.94 -12.42 16.32
C HIS A 513 3.11 -13.63 16.77
N GLN A 514 2.28 -14.19 15.87
CA GLN A 514 1.45 -15.36 16.18
C GLN A 514 2.29 -16.62 16.41
N LEU A 515 3.37 -16.81 15.64
CA LEU A 515 4.33 -17.91 15.83
C LEU A 515 4.93 -17.85 17.22
N GLY A 516 5.47 -16.69 17.61
CA GLY A 516 6.08 -16.49 18.93
C GLY A 516 5.11 -16.71 20.07
N GLU A 517 3.90 -16.15 19.98
CA GLU A 517 2.90 -16.30 21.03
C GLU A 517 2.38 -17.74 21.15
N THR A 518 2.16 -18.41 20.01
CA THR A 518 1.77 -19.83 19.99
C THR A 518 2.86 -20.69 20.62
N CYS A 519 4.13 -20.53 20.20
CA CYS A 519 5.26 -21.26 20.78
C CYS A 519 5.33 -21.06 22.29
N ARG A 520 5.23 -19.82 22.76
CA ARG A 520 5.27 -19.49 24.19
C ARG A 520 4.19 -20.24 24.98
N ILE A 521 2.95 -20.28 24.47
CA ILE A 521 1.82 -20.93 25.13
C ILE A 521 2.04 -22.45 25.22
N VAL A 522 2.55 -23.09 24.16
CA VAL A 522 2.72 -24.55 24.11
C VAL A 522 4.04 -25.06 24.69
N GLY A 523 4.76 -24.22 25.45
CA GLY A 523 6.00 -24.59 26.13
C GLY A 523 7.26 -24.60 25.25
N LEU A 524 7.20 -23.94 24.10
CA LEU A 524 8.31 -23.73 23.18
C LEU A 524 8.81 -22.28 23.22
N SER A 525 9.94 -22.01 22.58
CA SER A 525 10.47 -20.68 22.36
C SER A 525 10.79 -20.47 20.89
N ALA A 526 10.38 -19.31 20.36
CA ALA A 526 10.73 -18.86 19.02
C ALA A 526 11.72 -17.70 19.14
N ARG A 527 12.91 -17.83 18.53
CA ARG A 527 13.93 -16.77 18.51
C ARG A 527 14.37 -16.50 17.08
N ARG A 528 14.43 -15.22 16.72
CA ARG A 528 14.99 -14.82 15.44
C ARG A 528 16.48 -15.14 15.40
N VAL A 529 16.97 -15.39 14.20
CA VAL A 529 18.36 -15.75 13.94
C VAL A 529 19.03 -14.58 13.24
N GLY A 530 20.01 -13.99 13.92
CA GLY A 530 20.78 -12.86 13.41
C GLY A 530 22.15 -13.27 12.87
N LYS A 531 22.86 -12.30 12.26
CA LYS A 531 24.18 -12.51 11.64
C LYS A 531 24.17 -13.56 10.52
N VAL A 532 23.10 -13.60 9.72
CA VAL A 532 22.97 -14.53 8.58
C VAL A 532 22.65 -13.77 7.31
N ARG A 533 22.97 -14.34 6.15
CA ARG A 533 22.45 -13.81 4.89
C ARG A 533 21.22 -14.61 4.50
N PHE A 534 20.18 -13.91 4.09
CA PHE A 534 18.92 -14.52 3.68
C PHE A 534 19.04 -15.26 2.35
N GLU A 535 19.93 -14.82 1.46
CA GLU A 535 20.26 -15.51 0.21
C GLU A 535 20.77 -16.95 0.43
N ASP A 536 21.47 -17.22 1.54
CA ASP A 536 22.02 -18.54 1.84
C ASP A 536 20.88 -19.54 2.09
N ALA A 537 19.88 -19.15 2.88
CA ALA A 537 18.69 -19.96 3.13
C ALA A 537 17.84 -20.11 1.86
N ALA A 538 17.68 -19.03 1.08
CA ALA A 538 16.94 -19.06 -0.18
C ALA A 538 17.57 -20.07 -1.17
N ARG A 539 18.91 -20.07 -1.29
CA ARG A 539 19.65 -21.00 -2.15
C ARG A 539 19.45 -22.45 -1.74
N LEU A 540 19.58 -22.76 -0.44
CA LEU A 540 19.37 -24.13 0.07
C LEU A 540 17.95 -24.64 -0.20
N LEU A 541 16.96 -23.74 -0.16
CA LEU A 541 15.55 -24.05 -0.40
C LEU A 541 15.12 -23.96 -1.87
N GLY A 542 16.03 -23.58 -2.79
CA GLY A 542 15.71 -23.35 -4.20
C GLY A 542 14.69 -22.21 -4.42
N LEU A 543 14.69 -21.21 -3.55
CA LEU A 543 13.85 -20.01 -3.66
C LEU A 543 14.52 -19.00 -4.58
N ASP A 544 13.73 -18.32 -5.40
CA ASP A 544 14.16 -17.16 -6.16
C ASP A 544 13.92 -15.91 -5.31
N PRO A 545 14.97 -15.22 -4.81
CA PRO A 545 14.77 -14.08 -3.92
C PRO A 545 14.09 -12.87 -4.58
N ALA A 546 14.02 -12.80 -5.92
CA ALA A 546 13.25 -11.77 -6.61
C ALA A 546 11.73 -12.03 -6.57
N ASN A 547 11.31 -13.28 -6.35
CA ASN A 547 9.92 -13.71 -6.37
C ASN A 547 9.41 -14.16 -4.99
N ASP A 548 10.26 -14.83 -4.21
CA ASP A 548 10.00 -15.41 -2.89
C ASP A 548 11.14 -15.05 -1.89
N PRO A 549 11.44 -13.76 -1.63
CA PRO A 549 12.50 -13.38 -0.70
C PRO A 549 12.26 -13.91 0.71
N VAL A 550 13.34 -14.34 1.38
CA VAL A 550 13.29 -14.68 2.80
C VAL A 550 13.06 -13.40 3.61
N THR A 551 12.06 -13.42 4.49
CA THR A 551 11.64 -12.30 5.31
C THR A 551 12.15 -12.39 6.74
N GLU A 552 12.31 -13.60 7.28
CA GLU A 552 12.89 -13.87 8.60
C GLU A 552 13.29 -15.34 8.77
N ILE A 553 14.25 -15.60 9.65
CA ILE A 553 14.65 -16.95 10.06
C ILE A 553 14.48 -17.09 11.58
N VAL A 554 13.79 -18.14 12.01
CA VAL A 554 13.41 -18.35 13.41
C VAL A 554 13.80 -19.75 13.86
N ARG A 555 14.61 -19.85 14.92
CA ARG A 555 14.84 -21.12 15.60
C ARG A 555 13.72 -21.41 16.61
N ILE A 556 13.32 -22.67 16.68
CA ILE A 556 12.36 -23.18 17.65
C ILE A 556 13.08 -24.13 18.59
N ASP A 557 12.97 -23.87 19.89
CA ASP A 557 13.56 -24.69 20.96
C ASP A 557 12.51 -24.95 22.05
N PRO A 558 12.70 -25.95 22.93
CA PRO A 558 12.00 -26.01 24.22
C PRO A 558 12.12 -24.68 24.96
N ALA A 559 11.07 -24.27 25.66
CA ALA A 559 11.16 -23.08 26.51
C ALA A 559 12.13 -23.38 27.67
N ASN A 560 13.27 -22.67 27.75
CA ASN A 560 14.07 -22.66 28.97
C ASN A 560 13.45 -21.66 29.97
N ASP A 561 13.33 -22.06 31.24
CA ASP A 561 12.83 -21.29 32.40
C ASP A 561 13.54 -19.95 32.66
N ALA A 562 14.55 -19.59 31.86
CA ALA A 562 15.17 -18.29 31.94
C ALA A 562 14.11 -17.21 31.59
N PRO A 563 13.80 -16.27 32.49
CA PRO A 563 12.88 -15.17 32.19
C PRO A 563 13.37 -14.45 30.93
N ALA A 564 12.43 -14.00 30.10
CA ALA A 564 12.75 -13.07 29.03
C ALA A 564 13.54 -11.92 29.65
N ALA A 565 14.73 -11.62 29.10
CA ALA A 565 15.48 -10.45 29.55
C ALA A 565 14.51 -9.26 29.49
N PRO A 566 14.34 -8.49 30.59
CA PRO A 566 13.47 -7.33 30.55
C PRO A 566 13.92 -6.48 29.36
N ALA A 567 12.96 -5.95 28.61
CA ALA A 567 13.26 -4.88 27.67
C ALA A 567 14.06 -3.86 28.47
N GLY A 568 15.34 -3.64 28.09
CA GLY A 568 16.13 -2.58 28.71
C GLY A 568 15.29 -1.31 28.65
N PRO A 569 15.40 -0.39 29.63
CA PRO A 569 14.71 0.88 29.54
C PRO A 569 15.10 1.48 28.19
N GLY A 570 14.20 1.39 27.22
CA GLY A 570 14.39 2.05 25.94
C GLY A 570 14.49 3.50 26.36
N SER A 571 15.69 4.07 26.23
CA SER A 571 15.91 5.47 26.55
C SER A 571 14.76 6.24 25.95
N ALA A 572 13.98 6.92 26.80
CA ALA A 572 13.12 7.99 26.32
C ALA A 572 14.07 8.98 25.67
N PHE A 573 14.17 8.95 24.35
CA PHE A 573 15.02 9.88 23.64
C PHE A 573 14.44 11.27 23.87
N THR A 574 15.21 12.10 24.58
CA THR A 574 14.98 13.52 24.62
C THR A 574 15.14 14.05 23.20
N THR A 575 14.25 14.96 22.82
CA THR A 575 14.09 15.56 21.48
C THR A 575 15.27 16.41 21.00
N ASP A 576 16.40 16.41 21.72
CA ASP A 576 17.42 17.46 21.61
C ASP A 576 18.69 17.03 20.87
N ALA A 577 18.73 15.84 20.29
CA ALA A 577 19.84 15.43 19.42
C ALA A 577 19.71 16.12 18.05
N THR A 578 20.10 17.39 17.97
CA THR A 578 20.43 18.03 16.69
C THR A 578 21.67 17.35 16.13
N VAL A 579 21.53 16.69 14.99
CA VAL A 579 22.70 16.15 14.27
C VAL A 579 23.30 17.27 13.42
N ASP A 580 24.57 17.55 13.67
CA ASP A 580 25.35 18.60 13.00
C ASP A 580 25.70 18.14 11.57
N SER A 581 25.10 18.76 10.56
CA SER A 581 25.24 18.37 9.15
C SER A 581 26.24 19.29 8.43
N GLY A 582 27.47 18.80 8.25
CA GLY A 582 28.45 19.40 7.33
C GLY A 582 28.13 19.07 5.86
N PRO A 583 28.35 20.00 4.90
CA PRO A 583 27.98 19.81 3.50
C PRO A 583 29.14 19.22 2.71
N GLU A 584 29.26 17.90 2.61
CA GLU A 584 30.11 17.28 1.58
C GLU A 584 29.73 15.80 1.37
N PHE A 585 29.90 15.32 0.13
CA PHE A 585 29.74 13.94 -0.37
C PHE A 585 28.38 13.55 -1.01
N LEU A 586 28.10 14.13 -2.17
CA LEU A 586 27.11 13.64 -3.14
C LEU A 586 27.72 12.54 -4.02
N VAL A 587 27.15 11.32 -4.00
CA VAL A 587 27.27 10.40 -5.15
C VAL A 587 25.91 9.77 -5.44
N SER A 588 25.36 10.16 -6.58
CA SER A 588 24.11 9.69 -7.17
C SER A 588 24.30 8.34 -7.90
N ARG A 589 23.38 7.42 -7.65
CA ARG A 589 23.00 6.41 -8.67
C ARG A 589 21.56 6.69 -9.08
N PRO A 590 21.22 6.57 -10.38
CA PRO A 590 19.85 6.61 -10.84
C PRO A 590 19.19 5.34 -10.29
N ILE A 591 17.98 5.45 -9.77
CA ILE A 591 17.37 4.32 -9.04
C ILE A 591 16.59 3.41 -10.01
N GLY A 592 16.54 3.76 -11.29
CA GLY A 592 15.76 3.03 -12.29
C GLY A 592 14.26 3.27 -12.11
N SER A 593 13.47 2.37 -12.68
CA SER A 593 12.02 2.35 -12.48
C SER A 593 11.66 2.04 -11.03
N ARG A 594 10.42 2.28 -10.64
CA ARG A 594 9.94 1.92 -9.30
C ARG A 594 10.09 0.43 -8.99
N ASN A 595 9.99 -0.40 -10.03
CA ASN A 595 10.23 -1.84 -9.91
C ASN A 595 11.72 -2.15 -9.70
N ASP A 596 12.62 -1.40 -10.35
CA ASP A 596 14.06 -1.53 -10.13
C ASP A 596 14.43 -1.15 -8.70
N VAL A 597 13.87 -0.06 -8.16
CA VAL A 597 14.06 0.33 -6.74
C VAL A 597 13.63 -0.79 -5.80
N MET A 598 12.41 -1.33 -6.00
CA MET A 598 11.89 -2.43 -5.19
C MET A 598 12.80 -3.67 -5.29
N THR A 599 13.19 -4.04 -6.51
CA THR A 599 14.02 -5.22 -6.77
C THR A 599 15.38 -5.08 -6.12
N GLU A 600 16.03 -3.93 -6.25
CA GLU A 600 17.33 -3.64 -5.63
C GLU A 600 17.23 -3.57 -4.11
N PHE A 601 16.19 -2.97 -3.55
CA PHE A 601 15.95 -2.97 -2.10
C PHE A 601 15.78 -4.39 -1.55
N VAL A 602 14.99 -5.23 -2.23
CA VAL A 602 14.81 -6.63 -1.83
C VAL A 602 16.12 -7.40 -1.98
N ARG A 603 16.84 -7.23 -3.10
CA ARG A 603 18.16 -7.85 -3.31
C ARG A 603 19.14 -7.47 -2.19
N GLU A 604 19.19 -6.20 -1.81
CA GLU A 604 20.00 -5.70 -0.70
C GLU A 604 19.68 -6.42 0.63
N LEU A 605 18.39 -6.62 0.94
CA LEU A 605 17.96 -7.38 2.12
C LEU A 605 18.36 -8.86 2.10
N GLN A 606 18.54 -9.45 0.92
CA GLN A 606 18.88 -10.87 0.80
C GLN A 606 20.39 -11.12 0.93
N GLU A 607 21.19 -10.24 0.31
CA GLU A 607 22.65 -10.35 0.26
C GLU A 607 23.34 -9.85 1.54
N GLN A 608 22.75 -8.85 2.21
CA GLN A 608 23.31 -8.31 3.44
C GLN A 608 23.17 -9.28 4.61
N GLN A 609 24.15 -9.24 5.50
CA GLN A 609 24.09 -10.00 6.74
C GLN A 609 23.11 -9.31 7.70
N THR A 610 22.17 -10.08 8.24
CA THR A 610 21.20 -9.58 9.22
C THR A 610 21.89 -9.07 10.48
N PRO A 611 21.33 -8.04 11.13
CA PRO A 611 21.76 -7.62 12.46
C PRO A 611 21.75 -8.77 13.48
N THR A 612 22.42 -8.55 14.62
CA THR A 612 22.29 -9.48 15.76
C THR A 612 20.85 -9.48 16.24
N ALA A 613 20.16 -10.61 16.16
CA ALA A 613 18.81 -10.73 16.66
C ALA A 613 18.83 -10.99 18.17
N LEU A 614 18.17 -10.11 18.93
CA LEU A 614 18.10 -10.19 20.38
C LEU A 614 16.65 -10.47 20.81
N GLY A 615 16.47 -11.46 21.70
CA GLY A 615 15.20 -11.76 22.36
C GLY A 615 14.38 -12.92 21.78
N ARG A 616 13.25 -13.21 22.44
CA ARG A 616 12.25 -14.22 22.04
C ARG A 616 11.04 -13.51 21.45
N LEU A 617 10.52 -14.04 20.33
CA LEU A 617 9.26 -13.58 19.75
C LEU A 617 8.08 -13.94 20.67
N GLY A 618 7.01 -13.13 20.62
CA GLY A 618 5.86 -13.23 21.53
C GLY A 618 6.04 -12.42 22.80
N GLY A 619 5.06 -12.47 23.71
CA GLY A 619 5.15 -11.78 25.02
C GLY A 619 4.00 -10.83 25.36
N ALA A 620 2.90 -10.94 24.64
CA ALA A 620 1.63 -10.30 24.98
C ALA A 620 0.99 -10.87 26.26
N SER A 621 1.55 -11.96 26.81
CA SER A 621 1.12 -12.60 28.06
C SER A 621 -0.31 -13.12 28.04
N TRP A 622 -0.73 -13.67 26.90
CA TRP A 622 -2.04 -14.27 26.77
C TRP A 622 -2.21 -15.52 27.65
N SER A 623 -3.41 -15.71 28.21
CA SER A 623 -3.80 -17.05 28.68
C SER A 623 -4.12 -17.95 27.48
N PRO A 624 -3.93 -19.28 27.57
CA PRO A 624 -4.24 -20.19 26.48
C PRO A 624 -5.68 -20.04 25.95
N ALA A 625 -6.65 -19.88 26.86
CA ALA A 625 -8.07 -19.74 26.50
C ALA A 625 -8.37 -18.40 25.80
N ALA A 626 -7.82 -17.28 26.28
CA ALA A 626 -8.05 -15.97 25.68
C ALA A 626 -7.44 -15.89 24.27
N TYR A 627 -6.26 -16.46 24.08
CA TYR A 627 -5.60 -16.51 22.77
C TYR A 627 -6.35 -17.40 21.77
N ALA A 628 -6.82 -18.57 22.22
CA ALA A 628 -7.65 -19.46 21.43
C ALA A 628 -8.91 -18.74 20.91
N MET A 629 -9.60 -18.02 21.79
CA MET A 629 -10.79 -17.24 21.46
C MET A 629 -10.48 -16.11 20.47
N ALA A 630 -9.39 -15.37 20.68
CA ALA A 630 -8.97 -14.30 19.78
C ALA A 630 -8.71 -14.83 18.35
N LEU A 631 -7.99 -15.95 18.22
CA LEU A 631 -7.68 -16.55 16.92
C LEU A 631 -8.90 -17.18 16.24
N ALA A 632 -9.80 -17.80 17.01
CA ALA A 632 -11.05 -18.37 16.49
C ALA A 632 -11.97 -17.29 15.92
N ASN A 633 -12.04 -16.14 16.58
CA ASN A 633 -12.84 -14.99 16.17
C ASN A 633 -12.13 -14.08 15.17
N ARG A 634 -10.88 -14.37 14.79
CA ARG A 634 -10.08 -13.46 13.96
C ARG A 634 -10.70 -13.27 12.58
N HIS A 635 -11.07 -12.04 12.28
CA HIS A 635 -11.56 -11.58 10.99
C HIS A 635 -11.20 -10.09 10.79
N GLY A 636 -11.27 -9.60 9.55
CA GLY A 636 -11.03 -8.20 9.19
C GLY A 636 -12.30 -7.39 9.22
N GLY A 637 -12.60 -6.80 10.37
CA GLY A 637 -13.74 -5.93 10.54
C GLY A 637 -13.71 -4.69 9.66
N ARG A 638 -14.86 -4.32 9.10
CA ARG A 638 -15.00 -3.13 8.22
C ARG A 638 -16.21 -2.28 8.54
N VAL A 639 -17.04 -2.72 9.49
CA VAL A 639 -18.27 -2.04 9.88
C VAL A 639 -18.24 -1.89 11.39
N TYR A 640 -18.37 -0.66 11.85
CA TYR A 640 -18.23 -0.32 13.26
C TYR A 640 -19.56 0.18 13.82
N GLY A 641 -19.89 -0.23 15.04
CA GLY A 641 -21.04 0.26 15.76
C GLY A 641 -20.87 1.73 16.19
N PRO A 642 -21.98 2.43 16.48
CA PRO A 642 -21.95 3.84 16.89
C PRO A 642 -21.46 4.04 18.33
N GLY A 643 -21.30 2.96 19.11
CA GLY A 643 -20.91 3.03 20.53
C GLY A 643 -19.47 3.50 20.76
N GLU A 644 -19.18 3.83 22.02
CA GLU A 644 -17.87 4.28 22.51
C GLU A 644 -16.98 3.11 22.94
N ILE A 645 -15.67 3.38 23.02
CA ILE A 645 -14.67 2.49 23.65
C ILE A 645 -14.10 3.19 24.88
N ASP A 646 -13.81 2.44 25.94
CA ASP A 646 -13.14 2.97 27.12
C ASP A 646 -11.67 3.34 26.83
N GLY A 647 -11.24 4.55 27.21
CA GLY A 647 -9.87 5.01 27.04
C GLY A 647 -8.83 4.16 27.79
N GLU A 648 -9.18 3.60 28.95
CA GLU A 648 -8.26 2.70 29.68
C GLU A 648 -8.15 1.33 29.01
N GLU A 649 -9.23 0.83 28.41
CA GLU A 649 -9.19 -0.38 27.57
C GLU A 649 -8.25 -0.18 26.38
N LEU A 650 -8.39 0.95 25.67
CA LEU A 650 -7.51 1.29 24.56
C LEU A 650 -6.05 1.48 25.00
N ALA A 651 -5.81 2.11 26.14
CA ALA A 651 -4.48 2.27 26.72
C ALA A 651 -3.83 0.90 26.98
N GLU A 652 -4.55 -0.06 27.58
CA GLU A 652 -3.99 -1.38 27.85
C GLU A 652 -3.69 -2.16 26.57
N LEU A 653 -4.54 -2.06 25.54
CA LEU A 653 -4.26 -2.63 24.23
C LEU A 653 -2.96 -2.05 23.63
N LEU A 654 -2.73 -0.74 23.77
CA LEU A 654 -1.51 -0.10 23.30
C LEU A 654 -0.27 -0.46 24.15
N ARG A 655 -0.41 -0.65 25.47
CA ARG A 655 0.70 -1.17 26.31
C ARG A 655 1.08 -2.60 25.90
N ARG A 656 0.09 -3.44 25.56
CA ARG A 656 0.32 -4.78 25.01
C ARG A 656 1.01 -4.71 23.65
N ALA A 657 0.56 -3.80 22.78
CA ALA A 657 1.17 -3.53 21.49
C ALA A 657 2.64 -3.14 21.62
N ASP A 658 2.99 -2.28 22.58
CA ASP A 658 4.37 -1.87 22.86
C ASP A 658 5.25 -3.02 23.35
N ARG A 659 4.71 -3.90 24.20
CA ARG A 659 5.41 -5.13 24.60
C ARG A 659 5.64 -6.06 23.42
N ALA A 660 4.60 -6.33 22.62
CA ALA A 660 4.68 -7.19 21.43
C ALA A 660 5.63 -6.62 20.36
N GLY A 661 5.61 -5.30 20.19
CA GLY A 661 6.50 -4.56 19.30
C GLY A 661 7.93 -4.41 19.85
N SER A 662 8.23 -4.80 21.09
CA SER A 662 9.58 -4.70 21.68
C SER A 662 10.21 -6.07 21.90
N LEU A 663 9.44 -7.07 22.32
CA LEU A 663 9.93 -8.40 22.65
C LEU A 663 10.29 -9.20 21.40
N GLY A 664 11.53 -9.70 21.37
CA GLY A 664 12.07 -10.39 20.20
C GLY A 664 12.45 -9.44 19.08
N TRP A 665 12.47 -8.12 19.33
CA TRP A 665 12.81 -7.05 18.39
C TRP A 665 13.76 -6.00 18.98
N SER A 666 14.56 -6.40 19.97
CA SER A 666 15.31 -5.50 20.83
C SER A 666 16.68 -5.11 20.27
N GLU A 667 16.86 -5.11 18.94
CA GLU A 667 18.11 -4.67 18.33
C GLU A 667 18.38 -3.20 18.67
N PRO A 668 19.59 -2.89 19.18
CA PRO A 668 20.05 -1.51 19.32
C PRO A 668 19.88 -0.77 18.00
N GLY A 669 19.48 0.49 18.07
CA GLY A 669 19.36 1.35 16.89
C GLY A 669 17.97 1.41 16.24
N THR A 670 17.01 0.54 16.61
CA THR A 670 15.64 0.61 16.05
C THR A 670 14.71 1.58 16.78
N GLY A 671 15.10 2.05 17.98
CA GLY A 671 14.29 2.93 18.82
C GLY A 671 13.01 2.27 19.36
N ARG A 672 12.23 3.04 20.13
CA ARG A 672 10.89 2.64 20.56
C ARG A 672 9.87 3.01 19.48
N LEU A 673 8.81 2.22 19.33
CA LEU A 673 7.68 2.58 18.47
C LEU A 673 6.90 3.74 19.08
N GLY A 674 6.40 4.63 18.24
CA GLY A 674 5.43 5.67 18.59
C GLY A 674 3.99 5.24 18.28
N TYR A 675 3.03 5.84 18.99
CA TYR A 675 1.60 5.58 18.78
C TYR A 675 0.86 6.91 18.67
N LEU A 676 0.28 7.16 17.49
CA LEU A 676 -0.61 8.28 17.25
C LEU A 676 -2.04 7.74 17.12
N VAL A 677 -2.99 8.30 17.86
CA VAL A 677 -4.38 7.85 17.89
C VAL A 677 -5.29 8.99 17.50
N LEU A 678 -6.10 8.79 16.47
CA LEU A 678 -7.27 9.61 16.17
C LEU A 678 -8.46 9.05 16.97
N ALA A 679 -8.77 9.69 18.09
CA ALA A 679 -9.90 9.35 18.96
C ALA A 679 -11.15 10.09 18.49
N GLN A 680 -12.24 9.38 18.23
CA GLN A 680 -13.53 9.97 17.86
C GLN A 680 -14.58 9.76 18.94
N ARG A 681 -14.65 8.54 19.48
CA ARG A 681 -15.65 8.10 20.45
C ARG A 681 -14.99 7.24 21.52
N VAL A 682 -14.04 7.84 22.24
CA VAL A 682 -13.27 7.17 23.29
C VAL A 682 -13.54 7.86 24.62
N THR A 683 -14.15 7.14 25.57
CA THR A 683 -14.47 7.67 26.89
C THR A 683 -13.18 8.09 27.60
N GLY A 684 -13.16 9.31 28.16
CA GLY A 684 -11.98 9.86 28.84
C GLY A 684 -10.98 10.59 27.94
N LEU A 685 -11.17 10.60 26.62
CA LEU A 685 -10.35 11.34 25.66
C LEU A 685 -11.19 12.37 24.90
N ALA A 686 -10.63 13.54 24.63
CA ALA A 686 -11.28 14.53 23.77
C ALA A 686 -11.21 14.08 22.30
N PRO A 687 -12.25 14.31 21.47
CA PRO A 687 -12.18 13.99 20.05
C PRO A 687 -11.02 14.73 19.35
N GLY A 688 -10.10 13.98 18.76
CA GLY A 688 -8.90 14.53 18.14
C GLY A 688 -7.73 13.55 18.04
N PHE A 689 -6.57 14.08 17.67
CA PHE A 689 -5.30 13.36 17.62
C PHE A 689 -4.62 13.39 18.98
N HIS A 690 -4.17 12.23 19.46
CA HIS A 690 -3.46 12.05 20.71
C HIS A 690 -2.22 11.19 20.49
N ARG A 691 -1.11 11.49 21.18
CA ARG A 691 0.03 10.58 21.29
C ARG A 691 -0.18 9.68 22.50
N PHE A 692 0.26 8.43 22.40
CA PHE A 692 0.26 7.51 23.52
C PHE A 692 1.68 7.11 23.88
N ASP A 693 2.06 7.34 25.14
CA ASP A 693 3.24 6.78 25.76
C ASP A 693 2.83 5.69 26.76
N PRO A 694 3.38 4.46 26.68
CA PRO A 694 2.97 3.37 27.56
C PRO A 694 3.25 3.59 29.07
N VAL A 695 4.07 4.58 29.43
CA VAL A 695 4.34 4.95 30.84
C VAL A 695 3.43 6.09 31.29
N SER A 696 3.34 7.18 30.51
CA SER A 696 2.60 8.38 30.91
C SER A 696 1.15 8.45 30.40
N GLY A 697 0.76 7.58 29.48
CA GLY A 697 -0.60 7.52 28.92
C GLY A 697 -0.79 8.43 27.70
N PHE A 698 -2.01 8.92 27.52
CA PHE A 698 -2.38 9.77 26.39
C PHE A 698 -2.03 11.24 26.61
N SER A 699 -1.56 11.90 25.56
CA SER A 699 -1.41 13.36 25.49
C SER A 699 -2.05 13.91 24.23
N GLU A 700 -2.80 15.00 24.36
CA GLU A 700 -3.47 15.64 23.23
C GLU A 700 -2.45 16.29 22.28
N VAL A 701 -2.63 16.08 20.98
CA VAL A 701 -1.82 16.69 19.91
C VAL A 701 -2.59 17.81 19.23
N ALA A 702 -3.83 17.52 18.82
CA ALA A 702 -4.73 18.44 18.16
C ALA A 702 -6.18 17.97 18.30
N ALA A 703 -7.12 18.91 18.40
CA ALA A 703 -8.55 18.62 18.34
C ALA A 703 -8.96 18.11 16.94
N LEU A 704 -10.09 17.40 16.86
CA LEU A 704 -10.66 16.99 15.59
C LEU A 704 -11.07 18.23 14.77
N PRO A 705 -10.58 18.41 13.54
CA PRO A 705 -10.91 19.57 12.71
C PRO A 705 -12.39 19.55 12.31
N VAL A 706 -13.03 20.72 12.38
CA VAL A 706 -14.48 20.89 12.15
C VAL A 706 -14.83 20.83 10.66
N ASP A 707 -13.90 21.26 9.82
CA ASP A 707 -14.01 21.40 8.36
C ASP A 707 -13.42 20.21 7.58
N HIS A 708 -12.69 19.33 8.27
CA HIS A 708 -12.06 18.15 7.68
C HIS A 708 -12.63 16.86 8.31
N PRO A 709 -13.70 16.26 7.72
CA PRO A 709 -14.29 15.04 8.26
C PRO A 709 -13.33 13.83 8.15
N VAL A 710 -13.44 12.87 9.07
CA VAL A 710 -12.53 11.71 9.15
C VAL A 710 -12.56 10.85 7.88
N GLU A 711 -13.70 10.79 7.19
CA GLU A 711 -13.84 10.15 5.89
C GLU A 711 -12.84 10.68 4.88
N LYS A 712 -12.40 11.95 5.00
CA LYS A 712 -11.36 12.54 4.15
C LYS A 712 -9.93 12.33 4.67
N MET A 713 -9.75 11.84 5.89
CA MET A 713 -8.45 11.53 6.47
C MET A 713 -8.02 10.07 6.26
N VAL A 714 -8.96 9.18 5.94
CA VAL A 714 -8.68 7.77 5.68
C VAL A 714 -8.57 7.48 4.17
N LEU A 715 -7.75 6.49 3.82
CA LEU A 715 -7.71 5.96 2.45
C LEU A 715 -9.01 5.24 2.07
N GLN A 716 -9.63 4.56 3.03
CA GLN A 716 -10.82 3.73 2.86
C GLN A 716 -11.92 4.25 3.79
N ALA A 717 -13.02 4.73 3.20
CA ALA A 717 -14.07 5.46 3.94
C ALA A 717 -14.76 4.60 5.00
N GLU A 718 -14.83 3.28 4.81
CA GLU A 718 -15.45 2.36 5.77
C GLU A 718 -14.81 2.39 7.17
N PHE A 719 -13.52 2.75 7.27
CA PHE A 719 -12.80 2.85 8.54
C PHE A 719 -13.04 4.16 9.28
N ALA A 720 -13.61 5.19 8.62
CA ALA A 720 -13.95 6.44 9.29
C ALA A 720 -14.98 6.24 10.42
N GLY A 721 -15.81 5.21 10.31
CA GLY A 721 -16.78 4.84 11.33
C GLY A 721 -16.19 4.27 12.61
N ALA A 722 -14.88 3.97 12.68
CA ALA A 722 -14.25 3.43 13.89
C ALA A 722 -14.34 4.40 15.08
N ALA A 723 -14.33 3.88 16.31
CA ALA A 723 -14.30 4.72 17.51
C ALA A 723 -12.92 5.36 17.72
N ALA A 724 -11.86 4.64 17.34
CA ALA A 724 -10.50 5.15 17.25
C ALA A 724 -9.73 4.53 16.08
N ILE A 725 -8.79 5.29 15.53
CA ILE A 725 -7.83 4.85 14.51
C ILE A 725 -6.42 5.09 15.07
N GLY A 726 -5.63 4.03 15.23
CA GLY A 726 -4.27 4.11 15.75
C GLY A 726 -3.22 3.83 14.69
N VAL A 727 -2.19 4.66 14.64
CA VAL A 727 -1.05 4.58 13.73
C VAL A 727 0.20 4.26 14.54
N VAL A 728 0.82 3.13 14.22
CA VAL A 728 2.13 2.76 14.79
C VAL A 728 3.22 3.40 13.95
N VAL A 729 4.12 4.12 14.60
CA VAL A 729 5.14 4.96 13.98
C VAL A 729 6.54 4.44 14.33
N GLY A 730 7.47 4.48 13.38
CA GLY A 730 8.89 4.16 13.60
C GLY A 730 9.80 5.26 13.08
N ARG A 731 11.02 5.34 13.63
CA ARG A 731 12.05 6.28 13.16
C ARG A 731 12.94 5.64 12.11
N THR A 732 12.45 5.58 10.87
CA THR A 732 13.12 4.88 9.76
C THR A 732 14.53 5.38 9.47
N PRO A 733 14.81 6.70 9.34
CA PRO A 733 16.16 7.17 9.03
C PRO A 733 17.20 6.70 10.04
N HIS A 734 16.85 6.74 11.34
CA HIS A 734 17.70 6.27 12.43
C HIS A 734 17.91 4.76 12.36
N ALA A 735 16.83 3.97 12.23
CA ALA A 735 16.96 2.51 12.14
C ALA A 735 17.78 2.07 10.92
N VAL A 736 17.64 2.78 9.80
CA VAL A 736 18.40 2.53 8.58
C VAL A 736 19.86 2.93 8.72
N HIS A 737 20.16 4.05 9.40
CA HIS A 737 21.54 4.45 9.71
C HIS A 737 22.27 3.38 10.54
N GLU A 738 21.59 2.83 11.55
CA GLU A 738 22.17 1.85 12.46
C GLU A 738 22.28 0.45 11.85
N LEU A 739 21.24 0.02 11.12
CA LEU A 739 21.07 -1.40 10.71
C LEU A 739 20.91 -1.60 9.19
N GLY A 740 21.15 -0.57 8.38
CA GLY A 740 20.96 -0.61 6.93
C GLY A 740 19.51 -0.91 6.53
N ALA A 741 19.32 -1.56 5.38
CA ALA A 741 17.99 -1.94 4.89
C ALA A 741 17.20 -2.82 5.88
N HIS A 742 17.91 -3.65 6.67
CA HIS A 742 17.28 -4.49 7.69
C HIS A 742 16.63 -3.67 8.82
N GLY A 743 17.08 -2.46 9.10
CA GLY A 743 16.44 -1.57 10.08
C GLY A 743 15.00 -1.25 9.70
N TYR A 744 14.76 -0.91 8.44
CA TYR A 744 13.40 -0.66 7.92
C TYR A 744 12.55 -1.94 7.90
N ARG A 745 13.12 -3.07 7.46
CA ARG A 745 12.46 -4.40 7.54
C ARG A 745 11.99 -4.72 8.96
N ILE A 746 12.85 -4.53 9.95
CA ILE A 746 12.55 -4.80 11.36
C ILE A 746 11.45 -3.87 11.86
N LEU A 747 11.50 -2.57 11.52
CA LEU A 747 10.43 -1.64 11.88
C LEU A 747 9.06 -2.08 11.32
N LEU A 748 8.97 -2.46 10.04
CA LEU A 748 7.72 -2.94 9.46
C LEU A 748 7.17 -4.17 10.19
N ALA A 749 8.04 -5.13 10.51
CA ALA A 749 7.63 -6.35 11.20
C ALA A 749 7.21 -6.08 12.66
N ARG A 750 7.95 -5.21 13.38
CA ARG A 750 7.61 -4.73 14.73
C ARG A 750 6.28 -4.01 14.79
N GLY A 751 6.08 -3.03 13.91
CA GLY A 751 4.84 -2.28 13.83
C GLY A 751 3.64 -3.19 13.54
N SER A 752 3.86 -4.22 12.74
CA SER A 752 2.83 -5.21 12.42
C SER A 752 2.52 -6.19 13.54
N ALA A 753 3.53 -6.58 14.33
CA ALA A 753 3.32 -7.31 15.57
C ALA A 753 2.48 -6.50 16.56
N ALA A 754 2.79 -5.20 16.73
CA ALA A 754 2.03 -4.30 17.60
C ALA A 754 0.57 -4.15 17.15
N VAL A 755 0.33 -3.90 15.85
CA VAL A 755 -1.04 -3.83 15.29
C VAL A 755 -1.81 -5.14 15.47
N ASN A 756 -1.17 -6.28 15.20
CA ASN A 756 -1.80 -7.59 15.35
C ASN A 756 -2.17 -7.86 16.82
N GLU A 757 -1.35 -7.42 17.78
CA GLU A 757 -1.66 -7.55 19.20
C GLU A 757 -2.88 -6.71 19.62
N VAL A 758 -2.97 -5.46 19.16
CA VAL A 758 -4.18 -4.63 19.38
C VAL A 758 -5.40 -5.31 18.78
N TRP A 759 -5.29 -5.82 17.55
CA TRP A 759 -6.39 -6.45 16.84
C TRP A 759 -6.89 -7.71 17.54
N LEU A 760 -6.00 -8.63 17.91
CA LEU A 760 -6.38 -9.83 18.66
C LEU A 760 -6.94 -9.47 20.04
N GLY A 761 -6.33 -8.50 20.72
CA GLY A 761 -6.79 -7.97 22.01
C GLY A 761 -8.21 -7.42 21.95
N ALA A 762 -8.50 -6.59 20.95
CA ALA A 762 -9.82 -6.01 20.72
C ALA A 762 -10.88 -7.09 20.47
N LEU A 763 -10.61 -8.06 19.60
CA LEU A 763 -11.54 -9.16 19.32
C LEU A 763 -11.79 -10.02 20.56
N ALA A 764 -10.78 -10.26 21.40
CA ALA A 764 -10.94 -10.98 22.66
C ALA A 764 -11.78 -10.20 23.68
N ALA A 765 -11.78 -8.86 23.61
CA ALA A 765 -12.63 -7.98 24.40
C ALA A 765 -14.05 -7.78 23.80
N GLY A 766 -14.38 -8.46 22.69
CA GLY A 766 -15.66 -8.32 22.01
C GLY A 766 -15.82 -6.98 21.26
N ARG A 767 -14.70 -6.37 20.84
CA ARG A 767 -14.66 -5.18 19.98
C ARG A 767 -14.46 -5.59 18.53
N GLU A 768 -14.86 -4.71 17.63
CA GLU A 768 -14.53 -4.84 16.20
C GLU A 768 -13.18 -4.18 15.94
N ALA A 769 -12.28 -4.87 15.21
CA ALA A 769 -10.98 -4.31 14.87
C ALA A 769 -10.45 -4.83 13.52
N CYS A 770 -9.54 -4.05 12.93
CA CYS A 770 -8.89 -4.41 11.67
C CYS A 770 -7.61 -3.59 11.45
N GLY A 771 -6.55 -4.26 10.95
CA GLY A 771 -5.40 -3.57 10.36
C GLY A 771 -5.69 -3.17 8.92
N PHE A 772 -5.37 -1.93 8.52
CA PHE A 772 -5.64 -1.41 7.18
C PHE A 772 -4.57 -0.40 6.73
N ALA A 773 -4.69 0.10 5.49
CA ALA A 773 -3.70 0.98 4.87
C ALA A 773 -3.50 2.32 5.62
N GLY A 774 -4.50 2.76 6.38
CA GLY A 774 -4.38 3.82 7.36
C GLY A 774 -4.87 5.19 6.94
N LEU A 775 -4.37 6.20 7.67
CA LEU A 775 -4.60 7.62 7.41
C LEU A 775 -3.73 8.08 6.24
N ILE A 776 -4.24 9.03 5.45
CA ILE A 776 -3.44 9.66 4.40
C ILE A 776 -2.31 10.50 5.01
N PRO A 777 -1.13 10.59 4.35
CA PRO A 777 0.02 11.33 4.87
C PRO A 777 -0.28 12.78 5.27
N HIS A 778 -1.14 13.47 4.52
CA HIS A 778 -1.52 14.84 4.82
C HIS A 778 -2.25 15.00 6.16
N ALA A 779 -3.15 14.07 6.51
CA ALA A 779 -3.83 14.10 7.81
C ALA A 779 -2.83 13.87 8.96
N LEU A 780 -1.81 13.03 8.74
CA LEU A 780 -0.75 12.78 9.70
C LEU A 780 0.15 14.00 9.91
N THR A 781 0.50 14.73 8.85
CA THR A 781 1.35 15.92 8.95
C THR A 781 0.59 17.12 9.51
N GLU A 782 -0.57 17.46 8.93
CA GLU A 782 -1.31 18.68 9.27
C GLU A 782 -1.95 18.60 10.66
N HIS A 783 -2.67 17.50 10.94
CA HIS A 783 -3.43 17.36 12.18
C HIS A 783 -2.71 16.48 13.19
N GLY A 784 -2.11 15.38 12.74
CA GLY A 784 -1.31 14.48 13.58
C GLY A 784 0.04 15.04 14.01
N ARG A 785 0.48 16.17 13.42
CA ARG A 785 1.79 16.82 13.65
C ARG A 785 2.96 15.83 13.59
N LEU A 786 2.88 14.87 12.66
CA LEU A 786 3.90 13.87 12.42
C LEU A 786 4.94 14.45 11.46
N ASP A 787 6.22 14.41 11.84
CA ASP A 787 7.28 14.77 10.90
C ASP A 787 7.63 13.55 10.04
N LEU A 788 7.03 13.44 8.85
CA LEU A 788 7.24 12.31 7.94
C LEU A 788 8.67 12.18 7.39
N ARG A 789 9.58 13.09 7.75
CA ARG A 789 11.02 12.95 7.53
C ARG A 789 11.62 12.03 8.58
N GLU A 790 11.29 12.23 9.85
CA GLU A 790 11.85 11.49 10.98
C GLU A 790 10.99 10.29 11.40
N GLU A 791 9.68 10.42 11.27
CA GLU A 791 8.66 9.52 11.79
C GLU A 791 7.85 8.92 10.63
N VAL A 792 8.05 7.63 10.37
CA VAL A 792 7.35 6.90 9.31
C VAL A 792 6.15 6.15 9.91
N PRO A 793 4.92 6.36 9.40
CA PRO A 793 3.78 5.54 9.77
C PRO A 793 4.01 4.14 9.23
N LEU A 794 4.11 3.13 10.10
CA LEU A 794 4.45 1.75 9.74
C LEU A 794 3.21 0.97 9.32
N PHE A 795 2.20 0.95 10.19
CA PHE A 795 0.93 0.27 9.98
C PHE A 795 -0.18 0.89 10.85
N THR A 796 -1.43 0.70 10.48
CA THR A 796 -2.59 1.34 11.13
C THR A 796 -3.63 0.30 11.51
N PHE A 797 -4.30 0.51 12.64
CA PHE A 797 -5.47 -0.23 13.07
C PHE A 797 -6.67 0.69 13.25
N ALA A 798 -7.85 0.15 13.04
CA ALA A 798 -9.12 0.75 13.40
C ALA A 798 -9.82 -0.14 14.44
N ILE A 799 -10.40 0.47 15.47
CA ILE A 799 -11.11 -0.22 16.55
C ILE A 799 -12.44 0.48 16.85
N GLY A 800 -13.50 -0.30 17.05
CA GLY A 800 -14.83 0.19 17.35
C GLY A 800 -15.68 -0.82 18.11
N THR A 801 -16.91 -0.44 18.43
CA THR A 801 -17.90 -1.41 18.92
C THR A 801 -18.33 -2.33 17.78
N ALA A 802 -18.74 -3.55 18.11
CA ALA A 802 -19.34 -4.46 17.13
C ALA A 802 -20.62 -3.84 16.55
N PRO A 803 -20.91 -4.02 15.25
CA PRO A 803 -22.18 -3.58 14.68
C PRO A 803 -23.34 -4.32 15.35
N ASN A 804 -24.49 -3.64 15.53
CA ASN A 804 -25.68 -4.28 16.07
C ASN A 804 -26.08 -5.47 15.19
N SER A 805 -26.36 -6.61 15.80
CA SER A 805 -26.63 -7.91 15.16
C SER A 805 -27.86 -8.00 14.25
N ALA A 806 -28.46 -6.87 13.86
CA ALA A 806 -29.64 -6.80 13.01
C ALA A 806 -29.34 -6.90 11.49
N PHE A 807 -28.08 -7.00 11.09
CA PHE A 807 -27.66 -7.10 9.69
C PHE A 807 -26.58 -8.19 9.51
N HIS A 808 -26.98 -9.45 9.58
CA HIS A 808 -26.24 -10.57 8.98
C HIS A 808 -27.19 -11.49 8.23
#